data_AF-A0A1H2TIF3-F1
#
_entry.id   AF-A0A1H2TIF3-F1
#
_cell.length_a   1.000
_cell.length_b   1.000
_cell.length_c   1.000
_cell.angle_alpha   90.00
_cell.angle_beta   90.00
_cell.angle_gamma   90.00
#
_symmetry.space_group_name_H-M   'P 1'
#
loop_
_entity.id
_entity.type
_entity.pdbx_description
1 polymer ?
#
loop_
_entity_poly.entity_id
_entity_poly.type
_entity_poly.pdbx_seq_one_letter_code
_entity_poly.pdbx_strand_id
1 'polypeptide(L)'
;MFKPGKFLLYSTVAGSASLYLWSAAPSEVQAYAYDNLPLSETSSGEDVLQLQQDLNEAGFHVTDNPTDYFGPLTESAVEDFQRSNGLTVTGEAGRQTIDALSNELTDGFRRGDSDPAIQDYQEDLNTAGFHVTNNPIAYFGPKTQRAVENFQRAYNLPSTGILNEETVDALQYAISSPNSFQRGDRHKEVQRIQELLNKVGFYVTDNPITYFGPKTEGALKDFQESFGLPADGVAEESTLQLLEQEEPGYVKGMKHENIQTYQQMLNDAGFHVTDEPSAYFGPLTEQAVEDFQRSYSLPVTGILDDETIEVLETASEPPEVLKNGVRHASVQELQRLLNDAGFHVTDNPINYFGPKTEEALREFQQFYGLEETGTADSETKETLETYIEQSEEALQRGDTNDSVEELQTSLNALGFYVTDAPDTYFDASTEEALQEFQEDQGLPATGMYDVVTKETLEELAAESFPSPFEHELQEGYAGENVQLLKQHLTAAGFETSAGDSFDPDTTARVEEYQQERGLSVTGRADAATLTSLLEMDSKTYDFYGKDQNGHGVGMTQWGAYGMAQEGNSYEEILEYYYTDIDVTTSSDYQDRDIRVLLGETEQHSATIESSDSYDIVDADGEPVLEDLEGTTGISYGDDGSGEFVITNGDTSATTESSISTESDGTVQHEDTEYRGSLQFKKSDIDGTQSNWVMDVVNHVDIDDYLEGVVPYEMYSSWDEPEAFKVQAVAARAYALTQASPESNFDVYDDTRSQVYHGIPTGPQDKPMILDAIHDTSGTVLTYDGQLVEGIYSASASGHTEDAENVWGSEFDYLTGVEDPYDGSSYAQVSWEESFSTGDISSMEYFQEEDKGDVLALRPVMENERLQEMEVVMEEETITLSGDQFRSAVDSNEMESNIMRIEEKE
;
A
#
# COMPACT_ATOMS: atom_id res chain seq x y z
N MET A 1 8.36 48.61 50.49
CA MET A 1 6.95 48.34 50.84
C MET A 1 6.76 46.85 50.64
N PHE A 2 6.44 46.12 51.70
CA PHE A 2 6.37 44.65 51.77
C PHE A 2 5.11 44.09 51.06
N LYS A 3 5.24 42.97 50.33
CA LYS A 3 4.62 41.67 50.68
C LYS A 3 5.20 40.51 49.82
N PRO A 4 5.39 39.30 50.38
CA PRO A 4 6.03 38.13 49.74
C PRO A 4 5.04 37.00 49.34
N GLY A 5 5.53 36.01 48.57
CA GLY A 5 4.89 34.70 48.30
C GLY A 5 5.04 34.31 46.83
N LYS A 6 5.43 33.11 46.42
CA LYS A 6 5.59 31.80 47.06
C LYS A 6 6.76 31.08 46.38
N PHE A 7 7.65 30.50 47.18
CA PHE A 7 8.44 29.33 46.77
C PHE A 7 7.44 28.18 46.55
N LEU A 8 7.39 27.63 45.35
CA LEU A 8 6.85 26.28 45.12
C LEU A 8 8.06 25.35 45.10
N LEU A 9 8.13 24.56 46.17
CA LEU A 9 9.00 23.40 46.29
C LEU A 9 8.68 22.49 45.10
N TYR A 10 9.65 22.25 44.22
CA TYR A 10 9.66 20.99 43.49
C TYR A 10 9.81 19.92 44.56
N SER A 11 8.74 19.16 44.76
CA SER A 11 8.83 17.88 45.42
C SER A 11 9.86 17.08 44.66
N THR A 12 10.98 16.79 45.31
CA THR A 12 11.68 15.54 45.10
C THR A 12 10.60 14.46 45.13
N VAL A 13 10.20 13.95 43.97
CA VAL A 13 9.72 12.57 43.92
C VAL A 13 10.97 11.79 44.27
N ALA A 14 11.10 11.49 45.56
CA ALA A 14 11.87 10.37 45.99
C ALA A 14 11.24 9.18 45.25
N GLY A 15 11.86 8.79 44.13
CA GLY A 15 11.75 7.43 43.67
C GLY A 15 12.08 6.60 44.90
N SER A 16 11.09 5.88 45.38
CA SER A 16 11.22 4.91 46.45
C SER A 16 12.22 3.86 45.98
N ALA A 17 13.50 4.11 46.19
CA ALA A 17 14.48 3.05 46.33
C ALA A 17 14.08 2.31 47.61
N SER A 18 13.12 1.42 47.48
CA SER A 18 12.84 0.39 48.46
C SER A 18 14.10 -0.46 48.52
N LEU A 19 14.95 -0.19 49.52
CA LEU A 19 15.93 -1.18 49.93
C LEU A 19 15.13 -2.40 50.41
N TYR A 20 14.93 -3.36 49.52
CA TYR A 20 14.36 -4.66 49.87
C TYR A 20 15.39 -5.41 50.71
N LEU A 21 15.15 -5.43 52.02
CA LEU A 21 15.82 -6.36 52.92
C LEU A 21 15.29 -7.76 52.59
N TRP A 22 16.18 -8.59 52.06
CA TRP A 22 15.92 -9.98 51.71
C TRP A 22 15.41 -10.74 52.95
N SER A 23 14.12 -11.07 52.96
CA SER A 23 13.55 -12.00 53.93
C SER A 23 12.49 -12.88 53.27
N ALA A 24 12.93 -13.72 52.33
CA ALA A 24 12.13 -14.84 51.89
C ALA A 24 12.22 -15.95 52.96
N ALA A 25 11.06 -16.43 53.45
CA ALA A 25 11.00 -17.74 54.06
C ALA A 25 11.07 -18.75 52.90
N PRO A 26 12.04 -19.68 52.89
CA PRO A 26 12.14 -20.63 51.78
C PRO A 26 10.87 -21.47 51.74
N SER A 27 10.25 -21.56 50.56
CA SER A 27 9.43 -22.71 50.22
C SER A 27 10.27 -23.96 50.43
N GLU A 28 9.77 -24.91 51.23
CA GLU A 28 10.42 -26.21 51.45
C GLU A 28 10.51 -26.96 50.11
N VAL A 29 11.59 -26.72 49.37
CA VAL A 29 12.08 -27.67 48.37
C VAL A 29 12.51 -28.91 49.16
N GLN A 30 12.01 -30.09 48.78
CA GLN A 30 12.65 -31.33 49.20
C GLN A 30 14.07 -31.31 48.64
N ALA A 31 15.05 -30.87 49.44
CA ALA A 31 16.45 -31.01 49.12
C ALA A 31 16.69 -32.51 48.86
N TYR A 32 17.09 -32.86 47.64
CA TYR A 32 17.58 -34.19 47.33
C TYR A 32 18.74 -34.47 48.30
N ALA A 33 18.55 -35.46 49.18
CA ALA A 33 19.59 -35.83 50.11
C ALA A 33 20.65 -36.61 49.34
N TYR A 34 21.76 -35.94 48.98
CA TYR A 34 22.94 -36.62 48.46
C TYR A 34 23.43 -37.63 49.51
N ASP A 35 23.15 -38.90 49.25
CA ASP A 35 23.32 -39.99 50.23
C ASP A 35 24.76 -40.52 50.23
N ASN A 36 25.51 -40.36 49.12
CA ASN A 36 26.87 -40.87 48.94
C ASN A 36 27.93 -39.78 48.69
N LEU A 37 28.19 -38.95 49.70
CA LEU A 37 29.27 -37.94 49.64
C LEU A 37 30.60 -38.45 50.23
N PRO A 38 31.77 -38.01 49.69
CA PRO A 38 31.94 -37.11 48.54
C PRO A 38 31.77 -37.84 47.20
N LEU A 39 31.26 -37.14 46.19
CA LEU A 39 31.24 -37.64 44.80
C LEU A 39 32.56 -37.29 44.11
N SER A 40 33.10 -38.23 43.34
CA SER A 40 34.38 -38.15 42.63
C SER A 40 34.40 -39.11 41.43
N GLU A 41 35.49 -39.17 40.66
CA GLU A 41 35.64 -40.07 39.50
C GLU A 41 35.33 -41.57 39.77
N THR A 42 35.31 -42.00 41.04
CA THR A 42 34.95 -43.37 41.42
C THR A 42 33.46 -43.56 41.72
N SER A 43 32.67 -42.48 41.64
CA SER A 43 31.26 -42.44 41.98
C SER A 43 30.40 -42.63 40.73
N SER A 44 29.29 -43.35 40.88
CA SER A 44 28.26 -43.46 39.87
C SER A 44 26.89 -43.70 40.51
N GLY A 45 25.80 -43.32 39.85
CA GLY A 45 24.42 -43.46 40.32
C GLY A 45 23.65 -42.13 40.34
N GLU A 46 22.44 -42.15 40.90
CA GLU A 46 21.52 -40.99 40.94
C GLU A 46 22.14 -39.73 41.58
N ASP A 47 22.98 -39.88 42.62
CA ASP A 47 23.67 -38.74 43.24
C ASP A 47 24.61 -38.02 42.24
N VAL A 48 25.22 -38.75 41.30
CA VAL A 48 26.09 -38.16 40.28
C VAL A 48 25.27 -37.49 39.18
N LEU A 49 24.17 -38.12 38.76
CA LEU A 49 23.24 -37.54 37.81
C LEU A 49 22.69 -36.21 38.34
N GLN A 50 22.29 -36.18 39.61
CA GLN A 50 21.79 -34.99 40.28
C GLN A 50 22.86 -33.90 40.37
N LEU A 51 24.11 -34.25 40.73
CA LEU A 51 25.20 -33.28 40.76
C LEU A 51 25.45 -32.63 39.39
N GLN A 52 25.37 -33.42 38.32
CA GLN A 52 25.56 -32.89 36.96
C GLN A 52 24.42 -31.95 36.56
N GLN A 53 23.19 -32.27 36.92
CA GLN A 53 22.02 -31.40 36.73
C GLN A 53 22.14 -30.11 37.53
N ASP A 54 22.48 -30.20 38.82
CA ASP A 54 22.64 -29.04 39.70
C ASP A 54 23.78 -28.10 39.23
N LEU A 55 24.89 -28.67 38.71
CA LEU A 55 25.99 -27.87 38.16
C LEU A 55 25.60 -27.18 36.84
N ASN A 56 24.89 -27.88 35.96
CA ASN A 56 24.33 -27.27 34.75
C ASN A 56 23.38 -26.13 35.10
N GLU A 57 22.48 -26.35 36.07
CA GLU A 57 21.51 -25.36 36.54
C GLU A 57 22.18 -24.15 37.22
N ALA A 58 23.32 -24.37 37.90
CA ALA A 58 24.15 -23.31 38.46
C ALA A 58 25.07 -22.61 37.42
N GLY A 59 24.98 -22.95 36.13
CA GLY A 59 25.76 -22.34 35.06
C GLY A 59 27.18 -22.90 34.89
N PHE A 60 27.51 -24.02 35.54
CA PHE A 60 28.77 -24.76 35.41
C PHE A 60 28.54 -25.99 34.54
N HIS A 61 28.39 -25.75 33.25
CA HIS A 61 28.01 -26.78 32.27
C HIS A 61 28.94 -28.01 32.30
N VAL A 62 28.33 -29.19 32.42
CA VAL A 62 28.97 -30.50 32.40
C VAL A 62 28.73 -31.21 31.07
N THR A 63 27.46 -31.37 30.67
CA THR A 63 26.99 -32.08 29.47
C THR A 63 25.48 -31.84 29.34
N ASP A 64 24.96 -31.75 28.10
CA ASP A 64 23.52 -31.62 27.83
C ASP A 64 22.73 -32.90 28.16
N ASN A 65 23.41 -34.04 28.19
CA ASN A 65 22.86 -35.33 28.60
C ASN A 65 23.54 -35.82 29.89
N PRO A 66 23.10 -35.38 31.08
CA PRO A 66 23.61 -35.86 32.36
C PRO A 66 23.53 -37.38 32.46
N THR A 67 24.61 -37.99 32.94
CA THR A 67 24.70 -39.44 33.11
C THR A 67 24.88 -39.79 34.59
N ASP A 68 24.70 -41.06 34.93
CA ASP A 68 25.01 -41.56 36.26
C ASP A 68 26.52 -41.73 36.50
N TYR A 69 27.40 -41.30 35.60
CA TYR A 69 28.85 -41.52 35.68
C TYR A 69 29.62 -40.21 35.91
N PHE A 70 30.47 -40.19 36.96
CA PHE A 70 31.26 -39.00 37.31
C PHE A 70 32.53 -38.98 36.45
N GLY A 71 32.46 -38.29 35.31
CA GLY A 71 33.56 -38.21 34.35
C GLY A 71 34.43 -36.96 34.51
N PRO A 72 35.46 -36.81 33.65
CA PRO A 72 36.36 -35.65 33.67
C PRO A 72 35.67 -34.29 33.45
N LEU A 73 34.54 -34.27 32.72
CA LEU A 73 33.73 -33.05 32.55
C LEU A 73 33.05 -32.65 33.85
N THR A 74 32.52 -33.62 34.60
CA THR A 74 31.92 -33.39 35.92
C THR A 74 32.96 -32.90 36.91
N GLU A 75 34.16 -33.49 36.91
CA GLU A 75 35.28 -33.02 37.73
C GLU A 75 35.65 -31.57 37.40
N SER A 76 35.79 -31.23 36.11
CA SER A 76 36.11 -29.87 35.66
C SER A 76 35.05 -28.85 36.09
N ALA A 77 33.77 -29.17 35.92
CA ALA A 77 32.68 -28.30 36.34
C ALA A 77 32.63 -28.12 37.87
N VAL A 78 32.89 -29.17 38.65
CA VAL A 78 33.05 -29.08 40.11
C VAL A 78 34.22 -28.17 40.47
N GLU A 79 35.36 -28.27 39.78
CA GLU A 79 36.51 -27.40 40.02
C GLU A 79 36.21 -25.93 39.70
N ASP A 80 35.49 -25.66 38.59
CA ASP A 80 35.10 -24.31 38.19
C ASP A 80 34.09 -23.71 39.15
N PHE A 81 33.10 -24.50 39.59
CA PHE A 81 32.14 -24.12 40.62
C PHE A 81 32.84 -23.83 41.96
N GLN A 82 33.78 -24.69 42.38
CA GLN A 82 34.56 -24.47 43.60
C GLN A 82 35.41 -23.19 43.50
N ARG A 83 35.96 -22.88 42.33
CA ARG A 83 36.79 -21.71 42.09
C ARG A 83 35.98 -20.42 42.09
N SER A 84 34.81 -20.40 41.46
CA SER A 84 33.90 -19.25 41.46
C SER A 84 33.37 -18.92 42.85
N ASN A 85 33.11 -19.95 43.66
CA ASN A 85 32.55 -19.82 45.02
C ASN A 85 33.60 -19.73 46.14
N GLY A 86 34.89 -19.60 45.82
CA GLY A 86 35.96 -19.45 46.81
C GLY A 86 36.16 -20.66 47.73
N LEU A 87 35.75 -21.85 47.29
CA LEU A 87 35.97 -23.12 47.98
C LEU A 87 37.38 -23.67 47.72
N THR A 88 37.79 -24.68 48.50
CA THR A 88 39.01 -25.42 48.17
C THR A 88 38.76 -26.25 46.92
N VAL A 89 39.49 -25.99 45.84
CA VAL A 89 39.38 -26.70 44.56
C VAL A 89 39.95 -28.12 44.74
N THR A 90 39.07 -29.11 44.83
CA THR A 90 39.41 -30.53 45.01
C THR A 90 38.95 -31.40 43.85
N GLY A 91 38.08 -30.92 42.96
CA GLY A 91 37.43 -31.74 41.91
C GLY A 91 36.41 -32.74 42.46
N GLU A 92 36.49 -33.07 43.75
CA GLU A 92 35.49 -33.86 44.48
C GLU A 92 34.34 -32.99 44.99
N ALA A 93 33.09 -33.38 44.74
CA ALA A 93 31.91 -32.74 45.30
C ALA A 93 31.66 -33.27 46.72
N GLY A 94 32.34 -32.66 47.69
CA GLY A 94 32.12 -32.89 49.11
C GLY A 94 30.97 -32.06 49.68
N ARG A 95 30.64 -32.28 50.96
CA ARG A 95 29.49 -31.61 51.61
C ARG A 95 29.55 -30.07 51.54
N GLN A 96 30.73 -29.46 51.61
CA GLN A 96 30.87 -28.00 51.44
C GLN A 96 30.55 -27.52 50.01
N THR A 97 30.85 -28.34 49.00
CA THR A 97 30.55 -28.05 47.60
C THR A 97 29.06 -28.21 47.33
N ILE A 98 28.46 -29.29 47.82
CA ILE A 98 27.01 -29.51 47.72
C ILE A 98 26.23 -28.43 48.48
N ASP A 99 26.65 -28.06 49.68
CA ASP A 99 25.97 -27.00 50.45
C ASP A 99 26.08 -25.64 49.74
N ALA A 100 27.21 -25.33 49.10
CA ALA A 100 27.38 -24.10 48.33
C ALA A 100 26.57 -24.13 47.03
N LEU A 101 26.56 -25.26 46.31
CA LEU A 101 25.79 -25.45 45.08
C LEU A 101 24.30 -25.35 45.36
N SER A 102 23.85 -25.96 46.44
CA SER A 102 22.48 -25.84 46.93
C SER A 102 22.12 -24.42 47.35
N ASN A 103 23.06 -23.61 47.84
CA ASN A 103 22.78 -22.21 48.17
C ASN A 103 22.66 -21.35 46.91
N GLU A 104 23.54 -21.55 45.92
CA GLU A 104 23.51 -20.88 44.61
C GLU A 104 22.17 -21.12 43.90
N LEU A 105 21.68 -22.37 43.94
CA LEU A 105 20.39 -22.78 43.39
C LEU A 105 19.17 -22.30 44.22
N THR A 106 19.38 -21.51 45.28
CA THR A 106 18.31 -20.99 46.13
C THR A 106 18.25 -19.45 46.20
N ASP A 107 19.09 -18.73 45.43
CA ASP A 107 19.20 -17.27 45.48
C ASP A 107 18.69 -16.60 44.17
N GLY A 108 17.67 -15.73 44.25
CA GLY A 108 17.02 -15.06 43.11
C GLY A 108 15.62 -15.59 42.72
N PHE A 109 14.90 -14.87 41.85
CA PHE A 109 13.62 -15.35 41.28
C PHE A 109 13.85 -16.14 39.99
N ARG A 110 13.16 -17.27 39.85
CA ARG A 110 13.24 -18.18 38.70
C ARG A 110 11.87 -18.72 38.30
N ARG A 111 11.82 -19.46 37.18
CA ARG A 111 10.59 -20.07 36.66
C ARG A 111 9.86 -20.88 37.72
N GLY A 112 8.58 -20.57 37.91
CA GLY A 112 7.71 -21.20 38.91
C GLY A 112 7.56 -20.41 40.21
N ASP A 113 8.44 -19.42 40.46
CA ASP A 113 8.33 -18.57 41.64
C ASP A 113 7.12 -17.65 41.57
N SER A 114 6.55 -17.36 42.73
CA SER A 114 5.46 -16.39 42.88
C SER A 114 5.76 -15.41 44.01
N ASP A 115 6.00 -14.15 43.66
CA ASP A 115 6.37 -13.06 44.57
C ASP A 115 5.93 -11.71 43.97
N PRO A 116 5.35 -10.79 44.77
CA PRO A 116 4.97 -9.46 44.29
C PRO A 116 6.10 -8.67 43.59
N ALA A 117 7.36 -8.84 44.00
CA ALA A 117 8.48 -8.14 43.37
C ALA A 117 8.75 -8.59 41.92
N ILE A 118 8.29 -9.78 41.53
CA ILE A 118 8.41 -10.26 40.13
C ILE A 118 7.61 -9.36 39.19
N GLN A 119 6.46 -8.84 39.64
CA GLN A 119 5.65 -7.92 38.86
C GLN A 119 6.43 -6.63 38.53
N ASP A 120 7.11 -6.06 39.53
CA ASP A 120 7.92 -4.85 39.38
C ASP A 120 9.08 -5.11 38.39
N TYR A 121 9.76 -6.25 38.48
CA TYR A 121 10.84 -6.58 37.55
C TYR A 121 10.37 -6.87 36.13
N GLN A 122 9.17 -7.43 35.95
CA GLN A 122 8.54 -7.56 34.63
C GLN A 122 8.24 -6.19 34.01
N GLU A 123 7.82 -5.21 34.82
CA GLU A 123 7.60 -3.82 34.37
C GLU A 123 8.92 -3.11 34.03
N ASP A 124 9.96 -3.32 34.83
CA ASP A 124 11.30 -2.80 34.55
C ASP A 124 11.90 -3.41 33.27
N LEU A 125 11.73 -4.71 33.04
CA LEU A 125 12.14 -5.40 31.81
C LEU A 125 11.41 -4.82 30.59
N ASN A 126 10.10 -4.63 30.68
CA ASN A 126 9.32 -3.96 29.64
C ASN A 126 9.84 -2.54 29.38
N THR A 127 10.13 -1.77 30.44
CA THR A 127 10.65 -0.40 30.35
C THR A 127 12.04 -0.35 29.71
N ALA A 128 12.87 -1.36 29.95
CA ALA A 128 14.19 -1.53 29.36
C ALA A 128 14.16 -2.09 27.92
N GLY A 129 12.98 -2.43 27.39
CA GLY A 129 12.80 -2.94 26.02
C GLY A 129 12.87 -4.47 25.88
N PHE A 130 12.80 -5.21 27.00
CA PHE A 130 12.80 -6.69 27.04
C PHE A 130 11.41 -7.17 27.44
N HIS A 131 10.53 -7.27 26.44
CA HIS A 131 9.10 -7.49 26.68
C HIS A 131 8.81 -8.84 27.35
N VAL A 132 7.99 -8.82 28.41
CA VAL A 132 7.48 -10.01 29.11
C VAL A 132 5.99 -10.23 28.82
N THR A 133 5.18 -9.20 29.11
CA THR A 133 3.72 -9.16 28.95
C THR A 133 3.21 -7.74 29.18
N ASN A 134 2.07 -7.38 28.58
CA ASN A 134 1.38 -6.10 28.82
C ASN A 134 0.64 -6.04 30.17
N ASN A 135 0.48 -7.17 30.87
CA ASN A 135 -0.13 -7.22 32.20
C ASN A 135 0.78 -8.00 33.17
N PRO A 136 1.83 -7.35 33.71
CA PRO A 136 2.74 -7.98 34.66
C PRO A 136 2.01 -8.60 35.86
N ILE A 137 2.40 -9.80 36.24
CA ILE A 137 1.82 -10.54 37.37
C ILE A 137 2.92 -11.04 38.30
N ALA A 138 2.57 -11.34 39.55
CA ALA A 138 3.49 -11.83 40.56
C ALA A 138 3.99 -13.28 40.32
N TYR A 139 3.94 -13.80 39.08
CA TYR A 139 4.36 -15.15 38.71
C TYR A 139 5.50 -15.08 37.68
N PHE A 140 6.59 -15.79 37.98
CA PHE A 140 7.75 -15.90 37.09
C PHE A 140 7.53 -17.05 36.12
N GLY A 141 6.95 -16.74 34.96
CA GLY A 141 6.65 -17.72 33.92
C GLY A 141 7.78 -17.91 32.91
N PRO A 142 7.61 -18.82 31.93
CA PRO A 142 8.57 -19.03 30.85
C PRO A 142 8.90 -17.73 30.07
N LYS A 143 7.91 -16.86 29.85
CA LYS A 143 8.10 -15.55 29.20
C LYS A 143 9.02 -14.63 30.02
N THR A 144 8.88 -14.64 31.34
CA THR A 144 9.73 -13.85 32.25
C THR A 144 11.16 -14.36 32.25
N GLN A 145 11.34 -15.68 32.31
CA GLN A 145 12.66 -16.31 32.21
C GLN A 145 13.37 -15.91 30.91
N ARG A 146 12.66 -16.02 29.78
CA ARG A 146 13.21 -15.69 28.46
C ARG A 146 13.58 -14.21 28.33
N ALA A 147 12.76 -13.31 28.86
CA ALA A 147 13.08 -11.88 28.87
C ALA A 147 14.31 -11.55 29.72
N VAL A 148 14.49 -12.25 30.85
CA VAL A 148 15.67 -12.13 31.72
C VAL A 148 16.93 -12.62 31.01
N GLU A 149 16.86 -13.76 30.31
CA GLU A 149 17.97 -14.28 29.50
C GLU A 149 18.37 -13.30 28.38
N ASN A 150 17.39 -12.76 27.66
CA ASN A 150 17.62 -11.78 26.59
C ASN A 150 18.25 -10.49 27.14
N PHE A 151 17.75 -10.01 28.28
CA PHE A 151 18.31 -8.86 28.99
C PHE A 151 19.77 -9.14 29.39
N GLN A 152 20.05 -10.30 30.00
CA GLN A 152 21.40 -10.71 30.40
C GLN A 152 22.36 -10.73 29.20
N ARG A 153 21.95 -11.30 28.06
CA ARG A 153 22.77 -11.31 26.82
C ARG A 153 23.06 -9.89 26.32
N ALA A 154 22.05 -9.02 26.29
CA ALA A 154 22.21 -7.65 25.79
C ALA A 154 23.15 -6.79 26.64
N TYR A 155 23.25 -7.09 27.94
CA TYR A 155 24.10 -6.39 28.90
C TYR A 155 25.41 -7.14 29.24
N ASN A 156 25.74 -8.21 28.51
CA ASN A 156 26.92 -9.06 28.72
C ASN A 156 27.01 -9.72 30.12
N LEU A 157 25.87 -10.17 30.65
CA LEU A 157 25.75 -10.97 31.89
C LEU A 157 25.59 -12.48 31.56
N PRO A 158 25.83 -13.40 32.53
CA PRO A 158 25.52 -14.82 32.36
C PRO A 158 24.02 -15.06 32.10
N SER A 159 23.68 -15.74 31.00
CA SER A 159 22.31 -16.01 30.55
C SER A 159 21.64 -17.15 31.34
N THR A 160 21.49 -16.96 32.65
CA THR A 160 20.96 -17.96 33.59
C THR A 160 19.43 -18.00 33.65
N GLY A 161 18.75 -16.94 33.19
CA GLY A 161 17.30 -16.79 33.32
C GLY A 161 16.81 -16.59 34.76
N ILE A 162 17.73 -16.40 35.70
CA ILE A 162 17.47 -16.10 37.10
C ILE A 162 17.61 -14.59 37.32
N LEU A 163 16.61 -13.97 37.94
CA LEU A 163 16.71 -12.59 38.45
C LEU A 163 17.50 -12.57 39.76
N ASN A 164 18.82 -12.65 39.65
CA ASN A 164 19.76 -12.45 40.75
C ASN A 164 20.12 -10.95 40.92
N GLU A 165 20.88 -10.62 41.98
CA GLU A 165 21.26 -9.23 42.32
C GLU A 165 21.97 -8.52 41.15
N GLU A 166 22.89 -9.19 40.44
CA GLU A 166 23.63 -8.62 39.31
C GLU A 166 22.72 -8.24 38.13
N THR A 167 21.72 -9.08 37.86
CA THR A 167 20.75 -8.85 36.77
C THR A 167 19.84 -7.67 37.08
N VAL A 168 19.39 -7.54 38.33
CA VAL A 168 18.54 -6.43 38.78
C VAL A 168 19.29 -5.09 38.72
N ASP A 169 20.57 -5.05 39.10
CA ASP A 169 21.37 -3.83 39.05
C ASP A 169 21.56 -3.30 37.62
N ALA A 170 21.82 -4.18 36.66
CA ALA A 170 21.93 -3.80 35.26
C ALA A 170 20.60 -3.28 34.70
N LEU A 171 19.48 -3.89 35.11
CA LEU A 171 18.15 -3.51 34.66
C LEU A 171 17.78 -2.10 35.13
N GLN A 172 18.16 -1.75 36.37
CA GLN A 172 17.99 -0.41 36.92
C GLN A 172 18.82 0.65 36.19
N TYR A 173 20.01 0.31 35.70
CA TYR A 173 20.81 1.21 34.88
C TYR A 173 20.14 1.52 33.53
N ALA A 174 19.58 0.49 32.88
CA ALA A 174 18.92 0.58 31.58
C ALA A 174 17.75 1.58 31.55
N ILE A 175 17.03 1.71 32.67
CA ILE A 175 15.83 2.57 32.79
C ILE A 175 16.13 3.98 33.31
N SER A 176 17.41 4.30 33.59
CA SER A 176 17.83 5.62 34.12
C SER A 176 18.28 6.59 33.02
N SER A 177 17.84 7.86 33.07
CA SER A 177 18.20 8.89 32.06
C SER A 177 19.58 9.53 32.30
N PRO A 178 20.57 9.39 31.40
CA PRO A 178 21.87 10.07 31.51
C PRO A 178 21.79 11.55 31.07
N ASN A 179 22.72 12.39 31.56
CA ASN A 179 22.74 13.85 31.32
C ASN A 179 23.36 14.30 29.98
N SER A 180 23.89 13.37 29.17
CA SER A 180 24.50 13.66 27.87
C SER A 180 24.62 12.38 27.06
N PHE A 181 24.53 12.47 25.73
CA PHE A 181 24.72 11.33 24.83
C PHE A 181 25.88 11.53 23.86
N GLN A 182 26.65 10.48 23.65
CA GLN A 182 27.82 10.47 22.78
C GLN A 182 28.00 9.09 22.12
N ARG A 183 28.93 8.99 21.18
CA ARG A 183 29.23 7.76 20.47
C ARG A 183 29.50 6.59 21.43
N GLY A 184 28.77 5.50 21.23
CA GLY A 184 28.86 4.28 22.06
C GLY A 184 27.68 4.08 23.00
N ASP A 185 26.90 5.13 23.27
CA ASP A 185 25.74 5.04 24.15
C ASP A 185 24.60 4.24 23.50
N ARG A 186 23.84 3.51 24.34
CA ARG A 186 22.62 2.78 23.96
C ARG A 186 21.48 3.23 24.86
N HIS A 187 20.55 4.02 24.32
CA HIS A 187 19.43 4.58 25.09
C HIS A 187 18.30 5.05 24.15
N LYS A 188 17.04 5.05 24.61
CA LYS A 188 15.87 5.51 23.84
C LYS A 188 15.97 6.99 23.40
N GLU A 189 16.58 7.83 24.22
CA GLU A 189 16.82 9.25 23.88
C GLU A 189 17.78 9.41 22.69
N VAL A 190 18.63 8.43 22.40
CA VAL A 190 19.48 8.48 21.20
C VAL A 190 18.64 8.36 19.94
N GLN A 191 17.62 7.50 19.96
CA GLN A 191 16.64 7.39 18.88
C GLN A 191 15.93 8.74 18.69
N ARG A 192 15.52 9.37 19.79
CA ARG A 192 14.89 10.70 19.76
C ARG A 192 15.80 11.79 19.18
N ILE A 193 17.08 11.80 19.52
CA ILE A 193 18.06 12.75 18.96
C ILE A 193 18.20 12.57 17.44
N GLN A 194 18.21 11.32 16.96
CA GLN A 194 18.29 11.02 15.52
C GLN A 194 17.04 11.52 14.77
N GLU A 195 15.85 11.37 15.35
CA GLU A 195 14.61 11.93 14.80
C GLU A 195 14.65 13.46 14.73
N LEU A 196 15.09 14.12 15.80
CA LEU A 196 15.17 15.59 15.84
C LEU A 196 16.16 16.12 14.80
N LEU A 197 17.33 15.49 14.66
CA LEU A 197 18.31 15.83 13.64
C LEU A 197 17.74 15.70 12.23
N ASN A 198 17.02 14.62 11.93
CA ASN A 198 16.32 14.46 10.66
C ASN A 198 15.29 15.59 10.45
N LYS A 199 14.48 15.90 11.48
CA LYS A 199 13.44 16.94 11.42
C LYS A 199 14.03 18.32 11.10
N VAL A 200 15.16 18.68 11.72
CA VAL A 200 15.81 19.98 11.49
C VAL A 200 16.73 20.00 10.25
N GLY A 201 16.67 18.97 9.40
CA GLY A 201 17.35 18.93 8.10
C GLY A 201 18.78 18.38 8.11
N PHE A 202 19.24 17.79 9.22
CA PHE A 202 20.55 17.14 9.39
C PHE A 202 20.42 15.62 9.42
N TYR A 203 20.24 15.03 8.24
CA TYR A 203 19.88 13.62 8.07
C TYR A 203 20.90 12.62 8.64
N VAL A 204 20.40 11.60 9.37
CA VAL A 204 21.16 10.49 9.95
C VAL A 204 20.86 9.14 9.28
N THR A 205 19.59 8.73 9.30
CA THR A 205 19.08 7.40 8.87
C THR A 205 17.56 7.41 8.77
N ASP A 206 16.98 6.53 7.95
CA ASP A 206 15.52 6.36 7.81
C ASP A 206 14.91 5.59 8.99
N ASN A 207 15.68 4.70 9.63
CA ASN A 207 15.27 3.93 10.80
C ASN A 207 16.13 4.31 12.02
N PRO A 208 15.70 5.29 12.84
CA PRO A 208 16.36 5.63 14.09
C PRO A 208 16.42 4.45 15.06
N ILE A 209 17.56 4.27 15.73
CA ILE A 209 17.80 3.18 16.69
C ILE A 209 18.40 3.73 17.99
N THR A 210 18.39 2.92 19.06
CA THR A 210 18.90 3.32 20.38
C THR A 210 20.43 3.50 20.45
N TYR A 211 21.17 3.15 19.40
CA TYR A 211 22.63 3.21 19.37
C TYR A 211 23.16 4.53 18.78
N PHE A 212 24.07 5.20 19.52
CA PHE A 212 24.70 6.44 19.10
C PHE A 212 25.93 6.12 18.23
N GLY A 213 25.71 6.08 16.91
CA GLY A 213 26.71 5.71 15.92
C GLY A 213 27.52 6.88 15.33
N PRO A 214 28.50 6.58 14.45
CA PRO A 214 29.31 7.61 13.79
C PRO A 214 28.52 8.52 12.83
N LYS A 215 27.39 8.05 12.27
CA LYS A 215 26.50 8.89 11.45
C LYS A 215 25.80 9.96 12.30
N THR A 216 25.28 9.58 13.46
CA THR A 216 24.66 10.49 14.43
C THR A 216 25.66 11.52 14.92
N GLU A 217 26.89 11.10 15.23
CA GLU A 217 27.98 12.02 15.60
C GLU A 217 28.29 13.04 14.49
N GLY A 218 28.29 12.61 13.22
CA GLY A 218 28.53 13.48 12.07
C GLY A 218 27.43 14.52 11.88
N ALA A 219 26.17 14.09 11.82
CA ALA A 219 25.02 14.98 11.66
C ALA A 219 24.91 15.99 12.80
N LEU A 220 25.22 15.58 14.04
CA LEU A 220 25.20 16.47 15.19
C LEU A 220 26.30 17.54 15.11
N LYS A 221 27.48 17.23 14.56
CA LYS A 221 28.54 18.23 14.32
C LYS A 221 28.14 19.24 13.27
N ASP A 222 27.53 18.79 12.18
CA ASP A 222 27.05 19.65 11.11
C ASP A 222 25.96 20.61 11.64
N PHE A 223 25.05 20.09 12.46
CA PHE A 223 24.05 20.89 13.17
C PHE A 223 24.72 21.93 14.09
N GLN A 224 25.63 21.48 14.95
CA GLN A 224 26.33 22.35 15.90
C GLN A 224 27.10 23.48 15.17
N GLU A 225 27.81 23.17 14.08
CA GLU A 225 28.54 24.15 13.28
C GLU A 225 27.59 25.20 12.66
N SER A 226 26.45 24.75 12.12
CA SER A 226 25.45 25.61 11.47
C SER A 226 24.80 26.62 12.43
N PHE A 227 24.71 26.28 13.71
CA PHE A 227 24.13 27.15 14.75
C PHE A 227 25.17 27.80 15.68
N GLY A 228 26.46 27.66 15.39
CA GLY A 228 27.53 28.28 16.18
C GLY A 228 27.74 27.65 17.56
N LEU A 229 27.30 26.41 17.76
CA LEU A 229 27.63 25.57 18.92
C LEU A 229 29.04 24.93 18.75
N PRO A 230 29.67 24.45 19.83
CA PRO A 230 30.87 23.62 19.71
C PRO A 230 30.57 22.34 18.90
N ALA A 231 31.20 22.16 17.74
CA ALA A 231 31.02 20.99 16.87
C ALA A 231 31.80 19.75 17.38
N ASP A 232 31.51 19.31 18.60
CA ASP A 232 32.16 18.17 19.25
C ASP A 232 31.41 16.84 19.05
N GLY A 233 30.18 16.86 18.55
CA GLY A 233 29.35 15.68 18.33
C GLY A 233 28.78 15.09 19.61
N VAL A 234 28.72 15.86 20.70
CA VAL A 234 28.12 15.47 21.98
C VAL A 234 26.75 16.14 22.13
N ALA A 235 25.73 15.33 22.42
CA ALA A 235 24.38 15.81 22.70
C ALA A 235 24.27 16.22 24.17
N GLU A 236 24.80 17.39 24.48
CA GLU A 236 24.65 18.08 25.76
C GLU A 236 23.39 18.95 25.81
N GLU A 237 23.05 19.46 27.01
CA GLU A 237 21.82 20.22 27.27
C GLU A 237 21.59 21.39 26.28
N SER A 238 22.65 22.14 25.92
CA SER A 238 22.58 23.22 24.94
C SER A 238 22.25 22.74 23.53
N THR A 239 22.79 21.60 23.12
CA THR A 239 22.53 20.99 21.81
C THR A 239 21.10 20.46 21.75
N LEU A 240 20.64 19.79 22.81
CA LEU A 240 19.29 19.24 22.92
C LEU A 240 18.22 20.35 22.91
N GLN A 241 18.40 21.41 23.70
CA GLN A 241 17.48 22.55 23.73
C GLN A 241 17.32 23.23 22.37
N LEU A 242 18.35 23.18 21.52
CA LEU A 242 18.31 23.78 20.19
C LEU A 242 17.68 22.83 19.17
N LEU A 243 17.93 21.52 19.27
CA LEU A 243 17.25 20.49 18.46
C LEU A 243 15.72 20.47 18.71
N GLU A 244 15.29 20.88 19.90
CA GLU A 244 13.88 20.95 20.27
C GLU A 244 13.16 22.25 19.83
N GLN A 245 13.89 23.26 19.34
CA GLN A 245 13.28 24.50 18.85
C GLN A 245 12.75 24.33 17.42
N GLU A 246 11.52 24.78 17.17
CA GLU A 246 10.81 24.39 15.96
C GLU A 246 11.39 24.97 14.67
N GLU A 247 11.79 26.25 14.56
CA GLU A 247 12.29 26.80 13.28
C GLU A 247 13.27 27.98 13.44
N PRO A 248 14.58 27.79 13.20
CA PRO A 248 15.58 28.87 13.24
C PRO A 248 15.89 29.51 11.87
N GLY A 249 15.08 29.23 10.83
CA GLY A 249 15.29 29.65 9.43
C GLY A 249 16.16 28.68 8.62
N TYR A 250 16.15 28.81 7.28
CA TYR A 250 16.92 27.92 6.41
C TYR A 250 18.35 28.42 6.24
N VAL A 251 19.32 27.53 6.51
CA VAL A 251 20.75 27.82 6.47
C VAL A 251 21.52 26.77 5.67
N LYS A 252 22.74 27.13 5.30
CA LYS A 252 23.66 26.25 4.59
C LYS A 252 23.92 24.94 5.33
N GLY A 253 23.82 23.83 4.59
CA GLY A 253 23.97 22.47 5.11
C GLY A 253 22.63 21.75 5.30
N MET A 254 21.51 22.48 5.37
CA MET A 254 20.18 21.88 5.49
C MET A 254 19.71 21.22 4.19
N LYS A 255 18.93 20.14 4.36
CA LYS A 255 18.08 19.58 3.31
C LYS A 255 16.61 19.68 3.73
N HIS A 256 15.78 20.29 2.89
CA HIS A 256 14.37 20.54 3.16
C HIS A 256 13.61 20.79 1.84
N GLU A 257 12.37 20.33 1.75
CA GLU A 257 11.51 20.47 0.55
C GLU A 257 11.36 21.94 0.08
N ASN A 258 11.01 22.85 1.00
CA ASN A 258 10.86 24.27 0.70
C ASN A 258 12.11 24.99 0.18
N ILE A 259 13.32 24.44 0.39
CA ILE A 259 14.56 25.08 -0.12
C ILE A 259 14.52 25.14 -1.65
N GLN A 260 13.95 24.13 -2.31
CA GLN A 260 13.80 24.15 -3.76
C GLN A 260 12.94 25.33 -4.22
N THR A 261 11.82 25.57 -3.52
CA THR A 261 10.92 26.70 -3.76
C THR A 261 11.61 28.03 -3.59
N TYR A 262 12.36 28.22 -2.50
CA TYR A 262 13.06 29.50 -2.27
C TYR A 262 14.21 29.74 -3.25
N GLN A 263 14.90 28.68 -3.69
CA GLN A 263 15.89 28.78 -4.77
C GLN A 263 15.23 29.24 -6.08
N GLN A 264 14.04 28.75 -6.39
CA GLN A 264 13.26 29.20 -7.54
C GLN A 264 12.83 30.67 -7.39
N MET A 265 12.29 31.06 -6.23
CA MET A 265 11.90 32.46 -5.99
C MET A 265 13.08 33.43 -6.08
N LEU A 266 14.27 33.02 -5.62
CA LEU A 266 15.50 33.81 -5.80
C LEU A 266 15.85 33.97 -7.28
N ASN A 267 15.72 32.90 -8.09
CA ASN A 267 15.90 32.99 -9.54
C ASN A 267 14.91 33.98 -10.18
N ASP A 268 13.62 33.89 -9.83
CA ASP A 268 12.53 34.72 -10.38
C ASP A 268 12.72 36.20 -10.04
N ALA A 269 13.13 36.48 -8.79
CA ALA A 269 13.50 37.81 -8.30
C ALA A 269 14.81 38.35 -8.91
N GLY A 270 15.52 37.55 -9.72
CA GLY A 270 16.73 37.94 -10.45
C GLY A 270 18.05 37.68 -9.73
N PHE A 271 18.04 36.89 -8.65
CA PHE A 271 19.20 36.45 -7.86
C PHE A 271 19.50 34.98 -8.15
N HIS A 272 20.08 34.74 -9.32
CA HIS A 272 20.28 33.39 -9.84
C HIS A 272 21.13 32.51 -8.91
N VAL A 273 20.58 31.34 -8.54
CA VAL A 273 21.22 30.29 -7.75
C VAL A 273 21.75 29.18 -8.67
N THR A 274 20.86 28.58 -9.46
CA THR A 274 21.11 27.47 -10.38
C THR A 274 19.90 27.27 -11.30
N ASP A 275 20.10 26.65 -12.48
CA ASP A 275 19.02 26.28 -13.40
C ASP A 275 18.21 25.06 -12.91
N GLU A 276 18.76 24.26 -11.99
CA GLU A 276 18.11 23.06 -11.42
C GLU A 276 18.05 23.15 -9.88
N PRO A 277 17.04 23.83 -9.31
CA PRO A 277 16.85 23.92 -7.86
C PRO A 277 16.75 22.53 -7.19
N SER A 278 17.26 22.42 -5.97
CA SER A 278 17.23 21.18 -5.18
C SER A 278 16.83 21.44 -3.73
N ALA A 279 16.46 20.39 -3.00
CA ALA A 279 16.16 20.48 -1.57
C ALA A 279 17.38 20.85 -0.70
N TYR A 280 18.58 21.02 -1.26
CA TYR A 280 19.81 21.29 -0.51
C TYR A 280 20.18 22.78 -0.50
N PHE A 281 20.37 23.35 0.70
CA PHE A 281 20.85 24.72 0.87
C PHE A 281 22.38 24.75 0.80
N GLY A 282 22.91 25.06 -0.38
CA GLY A 282 24.34 25.08 -0.65
C GLY A 282 24.99 26.47 -0.53
N PRO A 283 26.32 26.56 -0.78
CA PRO A 283 27.04 27.84 -0.79
C PRO A 283 26.54 28.85 -1.83
N LEU A 284 25.98 28.39 -2.95
CA LEU A 284 25.41 29.26 -3.98
C LEU A 284 24.09 29.88 -3.52
N THR A 285 23.26 29.10 -2.82
CA THR A 285 22.01 29.57 -2.21
C THR A 285 22.30 30.62 -1.14
N GLU A 286 23.26 30.34 -0.24
CA GLU A 286 23.74 31.29 0.78
C GLU A 286 24.16 32.62 0.15
N GLN A 287 24.97 32.57 -0.92
CA GLN A 287 25.42 33.77 -1.62
C GLN A 287 24.27 34.54 -2.27
N ALA A 288 23.33 33.85 -2.91
CA ALA A 288 22.17 34.48 -3.53
C ALA A 288 21.26 35.16 -2.49
N VAL A 289 21.06 34.53 -1.33
CA VAL A 289 20.33 35.10 -0.19
C VAL A 289 21.04 36.34 0.33
N GLU A 290 22.36 36.33 0.50
CA GLU A 290 23.11 37.52 0.92
C GLU A 290 23.00 38.68 -0.10
N ASP A 291 23.06 38.38 -1.40
CA ASP A 291 22.93 39.35 -2.47
C ASP A 291 21.50 39.93 -2.55
N PHE A 292 20.50 39.08 -2.34
CA PHE A 292 19.09 39.46 -2.20
C PHE A 292 18.89 40.39 -1.00
N GLN A 293 19.29 39.96 0.19
CA GLN A 293 19.21 40.75 1.43
C GLN A 293 19.88 42.11 1.28
N ARG A 294 21.06 42.15 0.66
CA ARG A 294 21.79 43.40 0.38
C ARG A 294 21.02 44.33 -0.55
N SER A 295 20.34 43.79 -1.56
CA SER A 295 19.61 44.57 -2.56
C SER A 295 18.31 45.15 -2.01
N TYR A 296 17.65 44.42 -1.10
CA TYR A 296 16.42 44.85 -0.43
C TYR A 296 16.66 45.55 0.93
N SER A 297 17.93 45.82 1.28
CA SER A 297 18.34 46.50 2.52
C SER A 297 17.96 45.75 3.81
N LEU A 298 17.90 44.42 3.76
CA LEU A 298 17.73 43.52 4.90
C LEU A 298 19.06 43.27 5.62
N PRO A 299 19.04 42.75 6.87
CA PRO A 299 20.24 42.21 7.51
C PRO A 299 20.88 41.12 6.64
N VAL A 300 22.18 41.27 6.31
CA VAL A 300 22.91 40.28 5.51
C VAL A 300 23.36 39.14 6.42
N THR A 301 22.48 38.18 6.65
CA THR A 301 22.70 37.00 7.49
C THR A 301 23.05 35.77 6.67
N GLY A 302 22.68 35.72 5.39
CA GLY A 302 22.76 34.51 4.55
C GLY A 302 21.72 33.44 4.93
N ILE A 303 20.82 33.76 5.86
CA ILE A 303 19.75 32.89 6.37
C ILE A 303 18.44 33.31 5.71
N LEU A 304 17.64 32.35 5.24
CA LEU A 304 16.24 32.59 4.91
C LEU A 304 15.42 32.53 6.21
N ASP A 305 15.35 33.66 6.89
CA ASP A 305 14.43 33.89 8.01
C ASP A 305 13.09 34.45 7.51
N ASP A 306 12.09 34.50 8.39
CA ASP A 306 10.73 34.97 8.05
C ASP A 306 10.73 36.34 7.35
N GLU A 307 11.57 37.28 7.82
CA GLU A 307 11.69 38.62 7.23
C GLU A 307 12.26 38.56 5.81
N THR A 308 13.24 37.70 5.56
CA THR A 308 13.81 37.50 4.22
C THR A 308 12.83 36.79 3.30
N ILE A 309 12.08 35.80 3.80
CA ILE A 309 11.09 35.03 3.02
C ILE A 309 9.93 35.93 2.59
N GLU A 310 9.35 36.73 3.49
CA GLU A 310 8.23 37.64 3.17
C GLU A 310 8.59 38.63 2.05
N VAL A 311 9.82 39.17 2.10
CA VAL A 311 10.30 40.10 1.06
C VAL A 311 10.62 39.37 -0.25
N LEU A 312 11.08 38.12 -0.18
CA LEU A 312 11.36 37.28 -1.34
C LEU A 312 10.09 36.88 -2.09
N GLU A 313 9.04 36.52 -1.37
CA GLU A 313 7.71 36.22 -1.94
C GLU A 313 7.16 37.40 -2.73
N THR A 314 7.27 38.62 -2.19
CA THR A 314 6.82 39.83 -2.90
C THR A 314 7.69 40.12 -4.14
N ALA A 315 8.98 39.81 -4.08
CA ALA A 315 9.94 40.11 -5.14
C ALA A 315 9.88 39.13 -6.32
N SER A 316 9.34 37.92 -6.12
CA SER A 316 9.19 36.89 -7.16
C SER A 316 7.89 37.01 -7.97
N GLU A 317 6.95 37.88 -7.58
CA GLU A 317 5.70 38.07 -8.32
C GLU A 317 5.92 38.78 -9.69
N PRO A 318 5.27 38.32 -10.77
CA PRO A 318 5.39 38.92 -12.09
C PRO A 318 4.77 40.33 -12.14
N PRO A 319 5.48 41.33 -12.69
CA PRO A 319 4.94 42.68 -12.81
C PRO A 319 3.78 42.74 -13.82
N GLU A 320 2.66 43.37 -13.43
CA GLU A 320 1.47 43.56 -14.31
C GLU A 320 1.85 44.22 -15.65
N VAL A 321 2.64 45.30 -15.59
CA VAL A 321 3.11 46.05 -16.77
C VAL A 321 4.62 46.01 -16.85
N LEU A 322 5.14 45.47 -17.95
CA LEU A 322 6.58 45.46 -18.21
C LEU A 322 6.98 46.74 -18.95
N LYS A 323 7.96 47.45 -18.40
CA LYS A 323 8.45 48.73 -18.89
C LYS A 323 9.93 48.89 -18.64
N ASN A 324 10.54 49.85 -19.30
CA ASN A 324 11.96 50.16 -19.18
C ASN A 324 12.39 50.36 -17.71
N GLY A 325 13.40 49.59 -17.28
CA GLY A 325 13.92 49.56 -15.91
C GLY A 325 13.49 48.36 -15.05
N VAL A 326 12.49 47.58 -15.47
CA VAL A 326 12.04 46.36 -14.76
C VAL A 326 13.09 45.24 -14.86
N ARG A 327 13.27 44.49 -13.76
CA ARG A 327 14.07 43.26 -13.71
C ARG A 327 13.22 42.10 -13.21
N HIS A 328 12.92 41.15 -14.08
CA HIS A 328 12.09 39.97 -13.76
C HIS A 328 12.22 38.92 -14.88
N ALA A 329 12.02 37.63 -14.58
CA ALA A 329 12.07 36.56 -15.57
C ALA A 329 11.11 36.79 -16.77
N SER A 330 9.90 37.29 -16.51
CA SER A 330 8.92 37.64 -17.55
C SER A 330 9.40 38.66 -18.60
N VAL A 331 10.44 39.45 -18.28
CA VAL A 331 11.05 40.34 -19.28
C VAL A 331 11.89 39.56 -20.29
N GLN A 332 12.58 38.51 -19.85
CA GLN A 332 13.36 37.65 -20.72
C GLN A 332 12.45 36.92 -21.71
N GLU A 333 11.31 36.44 -21.21
CA GLU A 333 10.30 35.79 -22.05
C GLU A 333 9.68 36.75 -23.07
N LEU A 334 9.30 37.96 -22.65
CA LEU A 334 8.84 39.00 -23.57
C LEU A 334 9.86 39.30 -24.69
N GLN A 335 11.16 39.34 -24.35
CA GLN A 335 12.22 39.57 -25.35
C GLN A 335 12.35 38.41 -26.34
N ARG A 336 12.08 37.18 -25.92
CA ARG A 336 12.04 35.99 -26.78
C ARG A 336 10.85 36.08 -27.74
N LEU A 337 9.65 36.30 -27.22
CA LEU A 337 8.43 36.42 -28.02
C LEU A 337 8.54 37.53 -29.07
N LEU A 338 9.10 38.70 -28.71
CA LEU A 338 9.33 39.77 -29.68
C LEU A 338 10.30 39.36 -30.80
N ASN A 339 11.38 38.63 -30.48
CA ASN A 339 12.30 38.11 -31.49
C ASN A 339 11.59 37.12 -32.44
N ASP A 340 10.78 36.21 -31.88
CA ASP A 340 10.06 35.17 -32.62
C ASP A 340 9.01 35.80 -33.54
N ALA A 341 8.33 36.86 -33.08
CA ALA A 341 7.40 37.65 -33.87
C ALA A 341 8.10 38.55 -34.94
N GLY A 342 9.42 38.51 -35.05
CA GLY A 342 10.20 39.27 -36.04
C GLY A 342 10.63 40.68 -35.60
N PHE A 343 10.34 41.08 -34.37
CA PHE A 343 10.70 42.37 -33.76
C PHE A 343 11.94 42.22 -32.88
N HIS A 344 13.11 42.14 -33.52
CA HIS A 344 14.37 41.77 -32.86
C HIS A 344 14.81 42.74 -31.75
N VAL A 345 15.04 42.20 -30.55
CA VAL A 345 15.57 42.92 -29.38
C VAL A 345 17.06 42.61 -29.16
N THR A 346 17.41 41.33 -29.03
CA THR A 346 18.77 40.84 -28.74
C THR A 346 18.89 39.34 -28.98
N ASP A 347 20.08 38.87 -29.37
CA ASP A 347 20.36 37.44 -29.60
C ASP A 347 20.46 36.61 -28.32
N ASN A 348 20.53 37.27 -27.15
CA ASN A 348 20.57 36.62 -25.84
C ASN A 348 19.65 37.38 -24.88
N PRO A 349 18.36 36.99 -24.81
CA PRO A 349 17.38 37.58 -23.92
C PRO A 349 17.88 37.57 -22.46
N ILE A 350 17.61 38.65 -21.73
CA ILE A 350 17.97 38.79 -20.31
C ILE A 350 16.78 39.34 -19.53
N ASN A 351 16.76 39.10 -18.22
CA ASN A 351 15.71 39.55 -17.31
C ASN A 351 15.61 41.08 -17.11
N TYR A 352 16.27 41.92 -17.92
CA TYR A 352 16.26 43.38 -17.80
C TYR A 352 15.58 44.07 -18.98
N PHE A 353 14.58 44.90 -18.69
CA PHE A 353 13.80 45.60 -19.71
C PHE A 353 14.53 46.89 -20.05
N GLY A 354 15.18 46.93 -21.21
CA GLY A 354 15.97 48.07 -21.66
C GLY A 354 15.34 48.89 -22.79
N PRO A 355 16.01 49.97 -23.24
CA PRO A 355 15.54 50.82 -24.33
C PRO A 355 15.30 50.10 -25.66
N LYS A 356 16.02 48.99 -25.92
CA LYS A 356 15.83 48.18 -27.14
C LYS A 356 14.53 47.36 -27.10
N THR A 357 14.17 46.83 -25.94
CA THR A 357 12.90 46.11 -25.74
C THR A 357 11.73 47.06 -25.91
N GLU A 358 11.86 48.29 -25.39
CA GLU A 358 10.87 49.36 -25.59
C GLU A 358 10.71 49.73 -27.07
N GLU A 359 11.81 49.82 -27.83
CA GLU A 359 11.79 50.10 -29.27
C GLU A 359 11.09 49.01 -30.07
N ALA A 360 11.45 47.74 -29.87
CA ALA A 360 10.81 46.60 -30.52
C ALA A 360 9.31 46.50 -30.22
N LEU A 361 8.89 46.78 -28.98
CA LEU A 361 7.47 46.83 -28.63
C LEU A 361 6.71 47.93 -29.36
N ARG A 362 7.30 49.12 -29.54
CA ARG A 362 6.66 50.19 -30.31
C ARG A 362 6.49 49.81 -31.78
N GLU A 363 7.46 49.09 -32.35
CA GLU A 363 7.37 48.57 -33.72
C GLU A 363 6.27 47.51 -33.84
N PHE A 364 6.18 46.58 -32.88
CA PHE A 364 5.12 45.56 -32.80
C PHE A 364 3.73 46.22 -32.66
N GLN A 365 3.57 47.11 -31.68
CA GLN A 365 2.31 47.83 -31.44
C GLN A 365 1.86 48.62 -32.66
N GLN A 366 2.80 49.30 -33.33
CA GLN A 366 2.51 50.02 -34.57
C GLN A 366 2.03 49.09 -35.70
N PHE A 367 2.62 47.90 -35.83
CA PHE A 367 2.27 46.93 -36.87
C PHE A 367 0.85 46.36 -36.68
N TYR A 368 0.47 46.03 -35.44
CA TYR A 368 -0.85 45.47 -35.11
C TYR A 368 -1.92 46.53 -34.78
N GLY A 369 -1.58 47.82 -34.93
CA GLY A 369 -2.53 48.91 -34.72
C GLY A 369 -2.91 49.16 -33.25
N LEU A 370 -2.08 48.71 -32.31
CA LEU A 370 -2.21 48.98 -30.87
C LEU A 370 -1.73 50.39 -30.52
N GLU A 371 -2.04 50.86 -29.30
CA GLU A 371 -1.47 52.11 -28.80
C GLU A 371 0.06 51.96 -28.61
N GLU A 372 0.85 52.80 -29.28
CA GLU A 372 2.32 52.78 -29.26
C GLU A 372 2.90 53.26 -27.91
N THR A 373 2.65 52.52 -26.83
CA THR A 373 3.07 52.86 -25.46
C THR A 373 4.53 52.51 -25.19
N GLY A 374 5.08 51.50 -25.90
CA GLY A 374 6.40 50.92 -25.65
C GLY A 374 6.47 50.12 -24.34
N THR A 375 5.32 49.80 -23.75
CA THR A 375 5.17 48.97 -22.56
C THR A 375 4.38 47.72 -22.92
N ALA A 376 4.71 46.58 -22.30
CA ALA A 376 3.89 45.37 -22.46
C ALA A 376 2.83 45.33 -21.36
N ASP A 377 1.67 45.89 -21.67
CA ASP A 377 0.42 45.72 -20.93
C ASP A 377 -0.32 44.45 -21.38
N SER A 378 -1.47 44.15 -20.78
CA SER A 378 -2.25 42.94 -21.06
C SER A 378 -2.64 42.83 -22.54
N GLU A 379 -3.11 43.92 -23.14
CA GLU A 379 -3.52 43.94 -24.56
C GLU A 379 -2.33 43.68 -25.50
N THR A 380 -1.17 44.27 -25.20
CA THR A 380 0.05 44.05 -25.98
C THR A 380 0.58 42.61 -25.83
N LYS A 381 0.50 42.03 -24.62
CA LYS A 381 0.93 40.64 -24.36
C LYS A 381 0.02 39.63 -25.05
N GLU A 382 -1.30 39.79 -24.90
CA GLU A 382 -2.31 38.93 -25.55
C GLU A 382 -2.14 38.96 -27.07
N THR A 383 -2.01 40.14 -27.66
CA THR A 383 -1.81 40.26 -29.13
C THR A 383 -0.51 39.59 -29.59
N LEU A 384 0.57 39.66 -28.80
CA LEU A 384 1.87 39.06 -29.12
C LEU A 384 1.83 37.53 -29.02
N GLU A 385 1.17 37.00 -27.99
CA GLU A 385 0.99 35.56 -27.76
C GLU A 385 0.08 34.95 -28.84
N THR A 386 -1.09 35.57 -29.09
CA THR A 386 -2.03 35.15 -30.15
C THR A 386 -1.36 35.14 -31.53
N TYR A 387 -0.53 36.13 -31.85
CA TYR A 387 0.17 36.16 -33.13
C TYR A 387 1.17 35.00 -33.28
N ILE A 388 1.95 34.70 -32.24
CA ILE A 388 2.94 33.62 -32.27
C ILE A 388 2.24 32.27 -32.43
N GLU A 389 1.18 32.03 -31.65
CA GLU A 389 0.36 30.82 -31.72
C GLU A 389 -0.31 30.63 -33.09
N GLN A 390 -0.80 31.71 -33.72
CA GLN A 390 -1.48 31.66 -35.02
C GLN A 390 -0.53 31.65 -36.22
N SER A 391 0.76 31.96 -36.03
CA SER A 391 1.76 32.04 -37.12
C SER A 391 2.44 30.71 -37.45
N GLU A 392 2.27 29.67 -36.63
CA GLU A 392 2.84 28.34 -36.89
C GLU A 392 1.98 27.47 -37.85
N GLU A 393 0.71 27.83 -38.09
CA GLU A 393 -0.24 27.04 -38.92
C GLU A 393 -0.70 27.72 -40.23
N ALA A 394 -0.36 28.99 -40.46
CA ALA A 394 -0.83 29.73 -41.63
C ALA A 394 -0.20 29.21 -42.93
N LEU A 395 -1.02 28.86 -43.93
CA LEU A 395 -0.52 28.44 -45.25
C LEU A 395 -0.21 29.66 -46.13
N GLN A 396 0.94 29.61 -46.78
CA GLN A 396 1.39 30.62 -47.72
C GLN A 396 2.05 29.99 -48.94
N ARG A 397 2.31 30.83 -49.94
CA ARG A 397 2.94 30.39 -51.18
C ARG A 397 4.29 29.70 -50.93
N GLY A 398 4.39 28.46 -51.43
CA GLY A 398 5.56 27.60 -51.29
C GLY A 398 5.34 26.44 -50.31
N ASP A 399 4.28 26.46 -49.53
CA ASP A 399 3.94 25.38 -48.61
C ASP A 399 3.42 24.15 -49.35
N THR A 400 3.58 22.98 -48.73
CA THR A 400 3.13 21.71 -49.29
C THR A 400 2.56 20.79 -48.22
N ASN A 401 1.24 20.61 -48.19
CA ASN A 401 0.53 19.67 -47.29
C ASN A 401 -0.92 19.44 -47.76
N ASP A 402 -1.61 18.48 -47.13
CA ASP A 402 -2.98 18.08 -47.49
C ASP A 402 -4.01 19.21 -47.25
N SER A 403 -3.74 20.09 -46.28
CA SER A 403 -4.59 21.27 -46.02
C SER A 403 -4.58 22.28 -47.16
N VAL A 404 -3.55 22.28 -48.02
CA VAL A 404 -3.57 23.05 -49.26
C VAL A 404 -4.58 22.47 -50.26
N GLU A 405 -4.68 21.14 -50.36
CA GLU A 405 -5.62 20.48 -51.29
C GLU A 405 -7.07 20.72 -50.86
N GLU A 406 -7.34 20.65 -49.55
CA GLU A 406 -8.65 20.97 -48.95
C GLU A 406 -9.04 22.44 -49.20
N LEU A 407 -8.09 23.37 -49.00
CA LEU A 407 -8.28 24.79 -49.29
C LEU A 407 -8.66 25.02 -50.77
N GLN A 408 -7.88 24.46 -51.69
CA GLN A 408 -8.13 24.58 -53.13
C GLN A 408 -9.49 23.99 -53.54
N THR A 409 -9.88 22.87 -52.93
CA THR A 409 -11.18 22.21 -53.16
C THR A 409 -12.34 23.09 -52.71
N SER A 410 -12.23 23.67 -51.52
CA SER A 410 -13.26 24.53 -50.93
C SER A 410 -13.41 25.85 -51.70
N LEU A 411 -12.29 26.47 -52.11
CA LEU A 411 -12.30 27.66 -52.98
C LEU A 411 -13.00 27.37 -54.32
N ASN A 412 -12.70 26.23 -54.95
CA ASN A 412 -13.36 25.79 -56.17
C ASN A 412 -14.88 25.61 -55.99
N ALA A 413 -15.30 24.99 -54.88
CA ALA A 413 -16.71 24.75 -54.57
C ALA A 413 -17.50 26.06 -54.38
N LEU A 414 -16.85 27.08 -53.81
CA LEU A 414 -17.41 28.43 -53.61
C LEU A 414 -17.30 29.34 -54.84
N GLY A 415 -16.66 28.88 -55.92
CA GLY A 415 -16.56 29.58 -57.20
C GLY A 415 -15.30 30.44 -57.39
N PHE A 416 -14.35 30.38 -56.45
CA PHE A 416 -13.02 30.99 -56.54
C PHE A 416 -12.05 29.97 -57.14
N TYR A 417 -12.06 29.87 -58.47
CA TYR A 417 -11.41 28.76 -59.16
C TYR A 417 -9.87 28.81 -59.07
N VAL A 418 -9.26 27.73 -58.57
CA VAL A 418 -7.81 27.52 -58.51
C VAL A 418 -7.34 26.61 -59.66
N THR A 419 -7.82 25.37 -59.69
CA THR A 419 -7.39 24.31 -60.63
C THR A 419 -8.46 23.21 -60.78
N ASP A 420 -8.45 22.49 -61.91
CA ASP A 420 -9.34 21.34 -62.19
C ASP A 420 -8.97 20.09 -61.35
N ALA A 421 -7.75 20.08 -60.79
CA ALA A 421 -7.23 19.00 -59.95
C ALA A 421 -6.46 19.66 -58.79
N PRO A 422 -7.11 19.88 -57.64
CA PRO A 422 -6.45 20.31 -56.42
C PRO A 422 -5.24 19.44 -56.10
N ASP A 423 -4.19 20.05 -55.57
CA ASP A 423 -2.99 19.37 -55.13
C ASP A 423 -2.46 19.96 -53.82
N THR A 424 -1.49 19.28 -53.24
CA THR A 424 -0.95 19.66 -51.94
C THR A 424 -0.03 20.87 -52.00
N TYR A 425 0.17 21.56 -53.14
CA TYR A 425 1.19 22.62 -53.29
C TYR A 425 0.58 24.01 -53.41
N PHE A 426 0.95 24.90 -52.48
CA PHE A 426 0.42 26.26 -52.44
C PHE A 426 1.16 27.12 -53.45
N ASP A 427 0.59 27.25 -54.66
CA ASP A 427 1.20 27.96 -55.77
C ASP A 427 0.67 29.40 -55.96
N ALA A 428 1.07 30.06 -57.04
CA ALA A 428 0.64 31.42 -57.34
C ALA A 428 -0.87 31.52 -57.64
N SER A 429 -1.49 30.47 -58.15
CA SER A 429 -2.93 30.46 -58.44
C SER A 429 -3.76 30.29 -57.18
N THR A 430 -3.25 29.53 -56.21
CA THR A 430 -3.85 29.41 -54.87
C THR A 430 -3.79 30.75 -54.14
N GLU A 431 -2.64 31.44 -54.18
CA GLU A 431 -2.46 32.77 -53.61
C GLU A 431 -3.42 33.80 -54.24
N GLU A 432 -3.53 33.83 -55.58
CA GLU A 432 -4.41 34.76 -56.30
C GLU A 432 -5.90 34.50 -56.00
N ALA A 433 -6.33 33.24 -55.96
CA ALA A 433 -7.70 32.88 -55.62
C ALA A 433 -8.05 33.22 -54.18
N LEU A 434 -7.10 33.05 -53.25
CA LEU A 434 -7.29 33.41 -51.85
C LEU A 434 -7.37 34.92 -51.66
N GLN A 435 -6.56 35.70 -52.39
CA GLN A 435 -6.68 37.16 -52.42
C GLN A 435 -8.03 37.61 -52.98
N GLU A 436 -8.53 36.97 -54.03
CA GLU A 436 -9.84 37.28 -54.60
C GLU A 436 -10.98 36.95 -53.62
N PHE A 437 -10.90 35.80 -52.93
CA PHE A 437 -11.80 35.43 -51.85
C PHE A 437 -11.78 36.44 -50.69
N GLN A 438 -10.59 36.80 -50.20
CA GLN A 438 -10.40 37.78 -49.13
C GLN A 438 -10.97 39.16 -49.53
N GLU A 439 -10.74 39.61 -50.76
CA GLU A 439 -11.32 40.86 -51.28
C GLU A 439 -12.86 40.82 -51.36
N ASP A 440 -13.43 39.69 -51.78
CA ASP A 440 -14.89 39.50 -51.87
C ASP A 440 -15.56 39.47 -50.49
N GLN A 441 -14.91 38.85 -49.49
CA GLN A 441 -15.37 38.81 -48.11
C GLN A 441 -15.04 40.07 -47.29
N GLY A 442 -14.31 41.03 -47.88
CA GLY A 442 -13.94 42.28 -47.21
C GLY A 442 -12.79 42.17 -46.20
N LEU A 443 -12.00 41.11 -46.30
CA LEU A 443 -10.77 40.88 -45.55
C LEU A 443 -9.56 41.56 -46.24
N PRO A 444 -8.45 41.84 -45.52
CA PRO A 444 -7.21 42.27 -46.15
C PRO A 444 -6.66 41.18 -47.09
N ALA A 445 -6.36 41.54 -48.34
CA ALA A 445 -5.86 40.62 -49.37
C ALA A 445 -4.38 40.25 -49.15
N THR A 446 -4.09 39.55 -48.06
CA THR A 446 -2.73 39.12 -47.68
C THR A 446 -2.27 37.96 -48.55
N GLY A 447 -3.20 37.16 -49.10
CA GLY A 447 -2.91 35.91 -49.81
C GLY A 447 -2.39 34.79 -48.91
N MET A 448 -2.50 34.98 -47.59
CA MET A 448 -2.21 33.97 -46.58
C MET A 448 -3.50 33.32 -46.11
N TYR A 449 -3.49 31.99 -45.94
CA TYR A 449 -4.59 31.26 -45.33
C TYR A 449 -4.46 31.30 -43.81
N ASP A 450 -4.83 32.44 -43.26
CA ASP A 450 -4.89 32.66 -41.82
C ASP A 450 -6.23 32.21 -41.22
N VAL A 451 -6.31 32.18 -39.89
CA VAL A 451 -7.48 31.71 -39.14
C VAL A 451 -8.77 32.44 -39.53
N VAL A 452 -8.70 33.76 -39.77
CA VAL A 452 -9.85 34.59 -40.17
C VAL A 452 -10.35 34.19 -41.57
N THR A 453 -9.43 33.86 -42.47
CA THR A 453 -9.74 33.40 -43.82
C THR A 453 -10.32 31.98 -43.83
N LYS A 454 -9.84 31.09 -42.95
CA LYS A 454 -10.30 29.70 -42.79
C LYS A 454 -11.76 29.61 -42.32
N GLU A 455 -12.09 30.24 -41.18
CA GLU A 455 -13.43 30.16 -40.60
C GLU A 455 -14.52 30.66 -41.55
N THR A 456 -14.23 31.73 -42.29
CA THR A 456 -15.15 32.34 -43.26
C THR A 456 -15.45 31.41 -44.45
N LEU A 457 -14.50 30.55 -44.81
CA LEU A 457 -14.59 29.65 -45.97
C LEU A 457 -15.35 28.35 -45.62
N GLU A 458 -15.17 27.83 -44.40
CA GLU A 458 -15.83 26.61 -43.93
C GLU A 458 -17.34 26.81 -43.67
N GLU A 459 -17.76 27.99 -43.18
CA GLU A 459 -19.19 28.31 -42.92
C GLU A 459 -20.07 28.19 -44.18
N LEU A 460 -19.49 28.35 -45.38
CA LEU A 460 -20.23 28.40 -46.65
C LEU A 460 -20.41 27.03 -47.34
N ALA A 461 -19.85 25.94 -46.81
CA ALA A 461 -19.74 24.64 -47.50
C ALA A 461 -20.73 23.51 -47.08
N ALA A 462 -21.63 23.71 -46.11
CA ALA A 462 -22.29 22.63 -45.33
C ALA A 462 -23.70 22.08 -45.77
N GLU A 463 -23.99 21.73 -47.04
CA GLU A 463 -25.21 20.96 -47.45
C GLU A 463 -24.90 19.51 -47.96
N SER A 464 -24.67 18.51 -47.08
CA SER A 464 -24.28 17.11 -47.41
C SER A 464 -25.12 16.03 -46.69
N PHE A 465 -25.27 14.82 -47.26
CA PHE A 465 -25.84 13.63 -46.56
C PHE A 465 -24.79 13.04 -45.60
N PRO A 466 -25.18 12.55 -44.42
CA PRO A 466 -24.22 12.00 -43.47
C PRO A 466 -23.76 10.60 -43.88
N SER A 467 -22.45 10.35 -43.81
CA SER A 467 -21.86 9.01 -43.98
C SER A 467 -22.43 8.04 -42.93
N PRO A 468 -22.65 6.75 -43.24
CA PRO A 468 -22.39 6.03 -44.49
C PRO A 468 -23.53 6.15 -45.54
N PHE A 469 -24.53 7.01 -45.32
CA PHE A 469 -25.66 7.14 -46.23
C PHE A 469 -25.35 8.03 -47.43
N GLU A 470 -25.32 7.44 -48.62
CA GLU A 470 -25.09 8.18 -49.87
C GLU A 470 -26.37 8.85 -50.43
N HIS A 471 -27.55 8.42 -49.96
CA HIS A 471 -28.85 8.89 -50.42
C HIS A 471 -30.00 8.53 -49.46
N GLU A 472 -31.19 9.12 -49.68
CA GLU A 472 -32.47 8.79 -49.02
C GLU A 472 -32.82 7.29 -49.06
N LEU A 473 -33.40 6.75 -47.97
CA LEU A 473 -33.96 5.38 -47.90
C LEU A 473 -35.50 5.38 -47.79
N GLN A 474 -36.18 4.36 -48.35
CA GLN A 474 -37.65 4.28 -48.41
C GLN A 474 -38.18 2.84 -48.55
N GLU A 475 -39.50 2.66 -48.41
CA GLU A 475 -40.19 1.35 -48.55
C GLU A 475 -39.79 0.61 -49.83
N GLY A 476 -39.46 -0.68 -49.67
CA GLY A 476 -39.04 -1.57 -50.75
C GLY A 476 -37.54 -1.62 -51.00
N TYR A 477 -36.74 -0.84 -50.26
CA TYR A 477 -35.29 -0.98 -50.22
C TYR A 477 -34.90 -2.11 -49.25
N ALA A 478 -33.73 -2.71 -49.43
CA ALA A 478 -33.19 -3.74 -48.55
C ALA A 478 -31.66 -3.74 -48.62
N GLY A 479 -31.01 -4.34 -47.62
CA GLY A 479 -29.56 -4.47 -47.52
C GLY A 479 -28.97 -3.67 -46.35
N GLU A 480 -27.64 -3.58 -46.31
CA GLU A 480 -26.86 -3.08 -45.15
C GLU A 480 -27.32 -1.70 -44.65
N ASN A 481 -27.50 -0.70 -45.53
CA ASN A 481 -27.99 0.63 -45.10
C ASN A 481 -29.41 0.62 -44.51
N VAL A 482 -30.26 -0.34 -44.91
CA VAL A 482 -31.60 -0.48 -44.32
C VAL A 482 -31.52 -1.19 -42.98
N GLN A 483 -30.63 -2.17 -42.83
CA GLN A 483 -30.37 -2.83 -41.55
C GLN A 483 -29.81 -1.82 -40.54
N LEU A 484 -28.81 -1.03 -40.95
CA LEU A 484 -28.26 0.05 -40.14
C LEU A 484 -29.35 1.05 -39.70
N LEU A 485 -30.18 1.53 -40.62
CA LEU A 485 -31.34 2.37 -40.28
C LEU A 485 -32.25 1.72 -39.23
N LYS A 486 -32.55 0.42 -39.38
CA LYS A 486 -33.41 -0.30 -38.44
C LYS A 486 -32.75 -0.42 -37.06
N GLN A 487 -31.43 -0.60 -36.98
CA GLN A 487 -30.72 -0.62 -35.71
C GLN A 487 -30.71 0.75 -35.02
N HIS A 488 -30.49 1.84 -35.75
CA HIS A 488 -30.64 3.19 -35.18
C HIS A 488 -32.07 3.47 -34.69
N LEU A 489 -33.10 2.99 -35.41
CA LEU A 489 -34.48 3.09 -34.95
C LEU A 489 -34.72 2.28 -33.67
N THR A 490 -34.21 1.05 -33.59
CA THR A 490 -34.28 0.19 -32.39
C THR A 490 -33.57 0.83 -31.20
N ALA A 491 -32.38 1.39 -31.42
CA ALA A 491 -31.62 2.13 -30.41
C ALA A 491 -32.40 3.37 -29.92
N ALA A 492 -33.11 4.05 -30.83
CA ALA A 492 -33.99 5.17 -30.50
C ALA A 492 -35.33 4.75 -29.84
N GLY A 493 -35.55 3.46 -29.56
CA GLY A 493 -36.76 2.94 -28.92
C GLY A 493 -37.90 2.54 -29.86
N PHE A 494 -37.67 2.59 -31.17
CA PHE A 494 -38.66 2.27 -32.21
C PHE A 494 -38.40 0.87 -32.79
N GLU A 495 -38.80 -0.16 -32.06
CA GLU A 495 -38.65 -1.57 -32.46
C GLU A 495 -39.23 -1.85 -33.86
N THR A 496 -38.44 -2.54 -34.68
CA THR A 496 -38.79 -2.87 -36.07
C THR A 496 -38.94 -4.38 -36.27
N SER A 497 -39.65 -4.78 -37.32
CA SER A 497 -39.75 -6.16 -37.77
C SER A 497 -38.37 -6.80 -38.08
N ALA A 498 -38.23 -8.10 -37.84
CA ALA A 498 -37.02 -8.84 -38.22
C ALA A 498 -36.80 -8.89 -39.76
N GLY A 499 -35.55 -8.78 -40.20
CA GLY A 499 -35.13 -8.85 -41.61
C GLY A 499 -34.57 -7.53 -42.16
N ASP A 500 -33.89 -7.61 -43.31
CA ASP A 500 -33.07 -6.55 -43.92
C ASP A 500 -33.85 -5.60 -44.86
N SER A 501 -35.18 -5.73 -44.93
CA SER A 501 -36.03 -4.91 -45.81
C SER A 501 -36.70 -3.74 -45.09
N PHE A 502 -36.81 -2.61 -45.80
CA PHE A 502 -37.58 -1.44 -45.41
C PHE A 502 -39.04 -1.72 -45.75
N ASP A 503 -39.70 -2.39 -44.82
CA ASP A 503 -41.06 -2.88 -45.00
C ASP A 503 -42.09 -1.85 -44.48
N PRO A 504 -43.41 -2.14 -44.57
CA PRO A 504 -44.42 -1.22 -44.05
C PRO A 504 -44.33 -0.96 -42.54
N ASP A 505 -43.71 -1.85 -41.76
CA ASP A 505 -43.47 -1.63 -40.33
C ASP A 505 -42.32 -0.64 -40.13
N THR A 506 -41.18 -0.81 -40.83
CA THR A 506 -40.09 0.18 -40.85
C THR A 506 -40.59 1.57 -41.25
N THR A 507 -41.47 1.65 -42.26
CA THR A 507 -42.07 2.92 -42.70
C THR A 507 -42.85 3.59 -41.57
N ALA A 508 -43.66 2.82 -40.84
CA ALA A 508 -44.42 3.35 -39.70
C ALA A 508 -43.49 3.83 -38.57
N ARG A 509 -42.37 3.14 -38.31
CA ARG A 509 -41.39 3.55 -37.29
C ARG A 509 -40.64 4.83 -37.66
N VAL A 510 -40.28 5.00 -38.93
CA VAL A 510 -39.70 6.26 -39.42
C VAL A 510 -40.70 7.41 -39.29
N GLU A 511 -41.98 7.19 -39.63
CA GLU A 511 -43.02 8.22 -39.45
C GLU A 511 -43.20 8.60 -37.98
N GLU A 512 -43.17 7.61 -37.08
CA GLU A 512 -43.30 7.82 -35.62
C GLU A 512 -42.10 8.61 -35.07
N TYR A 513 -40.88 8.22 -35.45
CA TYR A 513 -39.65 8.93 -35.09
C TYR A 513 -39.66 10.38 -35.59
N GLN A 514 -40.00 10.59 -36.86
CA GLN A 514 -40.09 11.93 -37.45
C GLN A 514 -41.12 12.78 -36.71
N GLN A 515 -42.26 12.20 -36.35
CA GLN A 515 -43.31 12.88 -35.63
C GLN A 515 -42.85 13.28 -34.21
N GLU A 516 -42.15 12.38 -33.51
CA GLU A 516 -41.65 12.63 -32.16
C GLU A 516 -40.53 13.69 -32.13
N ARG A 517 -39.63 13.68 -33.12
CA ARG A 517 -38.51 14.63 -33.24
C ARG A 517 -38.88 15.95 -33.93
N GLY A 518 -40.14 16.13 -34.32
CA GLY A 518 -40.61 17.36 -34.97
C GLY A 518 -40.07 17.57 -36.38
N LEU A 519 -39.61 16.50 -37.02
CA LEU A 519 -39.16 16.49 -38.41
C LEU A 519 -40.36 16.44 -39.38
N SER A 520 -40.08 16.61 -40.66
CA SER A 520 -41.11 16.41 -41.68
C SER A 520 -41.48 14.93 -41.75
N VAL A 521 -42.73 14.60 -41.43
CA VAL A 521 -43.24 13.22 -41.50
C VAL A 521 -43.43 12.81 -42.96
N THR A 522 -42.44 12.13 -43.52
CA THR A 522 -42.40 11.68 -44.91
C THR A 522 -42.48 10.16 -45.05
N GLY A 523 -42.18 9.42 -43.97
CA GLY A 523 -42.02 7.96 -43.98
C GLY A 523 -40.79 7.49 -44.77
N ARG A 524 -39.88 8.41 -45.09
CA ARG A 524 -38.61 8.17 -45.77
C ARG A 524 -37.48 8.66 -44.87
N ALA A 525 -36.36 7.97 -44.85
CA ALA A 525 -35.17 8.44 -44.17
C ALA A 525 -34.42 9.41 -45.09
N ASP A 526 -34.81 10.68 -45.08
CA ASP A 526 -34.16 11.78 -45.81
C ASP A 526 -32.92 12.31 -45.07
N ALA A 527 -32.17 13.26 -45.67
CA ALA A 527 -30.94 13.78 -45.06
C ALA A 527 -31.15 14.25 -43.63
N ALA A 528 -32.21 15.01 -43.36
CA ALA A 528 -32.51 15.49 -42.01
C ALA A 528 -32.88 14.35 -41.04
N THR A 529 -33.56 13.31 -41.51
CA THR A 529 -33.91 12.14 -40.70
C THR A 529 -32.69 11.28 -40.41
N LEU A 530 -31.84 11.04 -41.41
CA LEU A 530 -30.59 10.27 -41.27
C LEU A 530 -29.58 11.03 -40.42
N THR A 531 -29.45 12.34 -40.62
CA THR A 531 -28.64 13.22 -39.77
C THR A 531 -29.19 13.20 -38.36
N SER A 532 -30.49 13.35 -38.13
CA SER A 532 -31.06 13.28 -36.78
C SER A 532 -30.90 11.91 -36.12
N LEU A 533 -30.88 10.81 -36.88
CA LEU A 533 -30.69 9.45 -36.34
C LEU A 533 -29.23 9.15 -36.05
N LEU A 534 -28.30 9.70 -36.84
CA LEU A 534 -26.86 9.63 -36.60
C LEU A 534 -26.44 10.59 -35.49
N GLU A 535 -26.87 11.85 -35.52
CA GLU A 535 -26.68 12.87 -34.47
C GLU A 535 -27.36 12.54 -33.12
N MET A 536 -28.07 11.40 -33.01
CA MET A 536 -28.25 10.76 -31.69
C MET A 536 -26.91 10.23 -31.12
N ASP A 537 -25.80 10.55 -31.77
CA ASP A 537 -24.42 10.30 -31.41
C ASP A 537 -24.18 10.52 -29.93
N SER A 538 -23.66 9.45 -29.33
CA SER A 538 -23.37 9.32 -27.91
C SER A 538 -24.63 9.42 -27.05
N LYS A 539 -25.39 8.31 -26.98
CA LYS A 539 -26.18 8.09 -25.75
C LYS A 539 -25.17 7.93 -24.62
N THR A 540 -25.30 8.77 -23.60
CA THR A 540 -24.51 8.62 -22.38
C THR A 540 -25.31 7.84 -21.35
N TYR A 541 -24.69 6.83 -20.79
CA TYR A 541 -25.23 6.05 -19.69
C TYR A 541 -24.42 6.38 -18.44
N ASP A 542 -25.13 6.84 -17.41
CA ASP A 542 -24.57 7.04 -16.08
C ASP A 542 -24.75 5.76 -15.27
N PHE A 543 -23.62 5.22 -14.81
CA PHE A 543 -23.53 4.03 -13.99
C PHE A 543 -23.23 4.48 -12.57
N TYR A 544 -24.22 4.31 -11.69
CA TYR A 544 -24.11 4.58 -10.27
C TYR A 544 -23.89 3.27 -9.54
N GLY A 545 -22.64 2.91 -9.28
CA GLY A 545 -22.36 1.72 -8.50
C GLY A 545 -22.04 2.02 -7.05
N LYS A 546 -22.04 0.96 -6.25
CA LYS A 546 -21.39 0.96 -4.95
C LYS A 546 -20.15 0.09 -5.03
N ASP A 547 -19.11 0.52 -4.34
CA ASP A 547 -17.93 -0.31 -4.18
C ASP A 547 -18.27 -1.50 -3.29
N GLN A 548 -17.74 -2.68 -3.60
CA GLN A 548 -17.88 -3.90 -2.79
C GLN A 548 -16.49 -4.48 -2.57
N ASN A 549 -16.26 -5.11 -1.42
CA ASN A 549 -14.99 -5.76 -1.17
C ASN A 549 -15.21 -7.23 -0.82
N GLY A 550 -14.85 -8.10 -1.77
CA GLY A 550 -15.12 -9.53 -1.76
C GLY A 550 -16.35 -9.90 -2.60
N HIS A 551 -16.81 -11.15 -2.48
CA HIS A 551 -17.88 -11.68 -3.33
C HIS A 551 -19.31 -11.32 -2.86
N GLY A 552 -19.47 -10.83 -1.63
CA GLY A 552 -20.77 -10.34 -1.11
C GLY A 552 -21.76 -11.43 -0.71
N VAL A 553 -21.33 -12.69 -0.58
CA VAL A 553 -22.18 -13.86 -0.22
C VAL A 553 -21.92 -14.21 1.24
N GLY A 554 -22.94 -14.65 1.97
CA GLY A 554 -22.80 -15.02 3.39
C GLY A 554 -22.55 -13.81 4.29
N MET A 555 -21.64 -13.93 5.26
CA MET A 555 -21.40 -12.90 6.26
C MET A 555 -20.53 -11.75 5.71
N THR A 556 -20.91 -10.50 6.00
CA THR A 556 -20.03 -9.33 5.84
C THR A 556 -19.28 -9.03 7.14
N GLN A 557 -17.98 -8.74 7.05
CA GLN A 557 -17.17 -8.42 8.24
C GLN A 557 -17.58 -7.08 8.85
N TRP A 558 -17.81 -6.06 8.03
CA TRP A 558 -18.26 -4.75 8.49
C TRP A 558 -19.67 -4.77 9.06
N GLY A 559 -20.58 -5.53 8.44
CA GLY A 559 -21.93 -5.70 8.96
C GLY A 559 -21.96 -6.49 10.26
N ALA A 560 -21.16 -7.56 10.39
CA ALA A 560 -20.99 -8.29 11.65
C ALA A 560 -20.46 -7.39 12.78
N TYR A 561 -19.49 -6.53 12.48
CA TYR A 561 -18.99 -5.53 13.42
C TYR A 561 -20.06 -4.50 13.81
N GLY A 562 -20.81 -3.96 12.85
CA GLY A 562 -21.91 -3.04 13.11
C GLY A 562 -22.99 -3.67 14.01
N MET A 563 -23.37 -4.92 13.75
CA MET A 563 -24.32 -5.65 14.61
C MET A 563 -23.75 -5.90 16.01
N ALA A 564 -22.46 -6.22 16.14
CA ALA A 564 -21.81 -6.38 17.44
C ALA A 564 -21.82 -5.06 18.24
N GLN A 565 -21.59 -3.91 17.59
CA GLN A 565 -21.71 -2.59 18.22
C GLN A 565 -23.13 -2.27 18.70
N GLU A 566 -24.16 -2.82 18.04
CA GLU A 566 -25.54 -2.73 18.49
C GLU A 566 -25.87 -3.71 19.64
N GLY A 567 -24.94 -4.59 20.01
CA GLY A 567 -25.03 -5.51 21.15
C GLY A 567 -25.64 -6.87 20.83
N ASN A 568 -25.70 -7.26 19.55
CA ASN A 568 -26.10 -8.61 19.15
C ASN A 568 -24.99 -9.62 19.53
N SER A 569 -25.38 -10.83 19.96
CA SER A 569 -24.40 -11.91 20.21
C SER A 569 -23.88 -12.51 18.92
N TYR A 570 -22.72 -13.17 18.97
CA TYR A 570 -22.17 -13.81 17.78
C TYR A 570 -23.12 -14.85 17.16
N GLU A 571 -23.92 -15.57 17.96
CA GLU A 571 -24.94 -16.48 17.44
C GLU A 571 -26.05 -15.75 16.68
N GLU A 572 -26.55 -14.63 17.21
CA GLU A 572 -27.59 -13.82 16.56
C GLU A 572 -27.08 -13.25 15.22
N ILE A 573 -25.79 -12.88 15.15
CA ILE A 573 -25.16 -12.38 13.93
C ILE A 573 -25.00 -13.51 12.90
N LEU A 574 -24.55 -14.70 13.29
CA LEU A 574 -24.43 -15.85 12.39
C LEU A 574 -25.80 -16.27 11.83
N GLU A 575 -26.82 -16.37 12.68
CA GLU A 575 -28.20 -16.70 12.27
C GLU A 575 -28.84 -15.62 11.38
N TYR A 576 -28.29 -14.40 11.37
CA TYR A 576 -28.73 -13.33 10.48
C TYR A 576 -28.20 -13.51 9.05
N TYR A 577 -26.90 -13.79 8.92
CA TYR A 577 -26.23 -13.90 7.61
C TYR A 577 -26.38 -15.26 6.94
N TYR A 578 -26.61 -16.32 7.72
CA TYR A 578 -26.73 -17.68 7.21
C TYR A 578 -28.14 -18.21 7.49
N THR A 579 -28.91 -18.48 6.44
CA THR A 579 -30.33 -18.81 6.55
C THR A 579 -30.54 -20.23 7.09
N ASP A 580 -31.42 -20.38 8.08
CA ASP A 580 -31.85 -21.67 8.64
C ASP A 580 -30.68 -22.58 9.16
N ILE A 581 -29.56 -21.98 9.56
CA ILE A 581 -28.44 -22.71 10.18
C ILE A 581 -28.66 -22.97 11.68
N ASP A 582 -27.89 -23.92 12.20
CA ASP A 582 -27.66 -24.15 13.63
C ASP A 582 -26.19 -23.84 13.97
N VAL A 583 -25.96 -23.06 15.02
CA VAL A 583 -24.61 -22.84 15.62
C VAL A 583 -24.32 -23.96 16.62
N THR A 584 -23.37 -24.83 16.31
CA THR A 584 -23.12 -26.07 17.06
C THR A 584 -21.71 -26.14 17.62
N THR A 585 -21.57 -26.42 18.92
CA THR A 585 -20.29 -26.69 19.59
C THR A 585 -20.09 -28.20 19.81
N SER A 586 -18.95 -28.74 19.36
CA SER A 586 -18.57 -30.14 19.58
C SER A 586 -17.05 -30.29 19.73
N SER A 587 -16.61 -31.21 20.60
CA SER A 587 -15.21 -31.61 20.70
C SER A 587 -14.67 -32.23 19.41
N ASP A 588 -15.56 -32.77 18.57
CA ASP A 588 -15.18 -33.32 17.26
C ASP A 588 -14.58 -32.25 16.32
N TYR A 589 -14.80 -30.96 16.63
CA TYR A 589 -14.29 -29.81 15.89
C TYR A 589 -13.21 -29.02 16.65
N GLN A 590 -12.83 -29.42 17.87
CA GLN A 590 -11.81 -28.73 18.69
C GLN A 590 -10.40 -29.24 18.36
N ASP A 591 -10.21 -30.57 18.38
CA ASP A 591 -8.89 -31.19 18.26
C ASP A 591 -8.62 -31.64 16.81
N ARG A 592 -8.85 -30.75 15.84
CA ARG A 592 -8.73 -31.05 14.41
C ARG A 592 -7.52 -30.33 13.85
N ASP A 593 -6.61 -31.08 13.22
CA ASP A 593 -5.53 -30.46 12.47
C ASP A 593 -6.02 -29.96 11.11
N ILE A 594 -5.51 -28.80 10.69
CA ILE A 594 -5.63 -28.25 9.35
C ILE A 594 -4.25 -28.26 8.68
N ARG A 595 -4.23 -28.58 7.39
CA ARG A 595 -3.04 -28.52 6.55
C ARG A 595 -3.12 -27.31 5.64
N VAL A 596 -2.25 -26.32 5.85
CA VAL A 596 -2.21 -25.08 5.07
C VAL A 596 -1.05 -25.16 4.08
N LEU A 597 -1.30 -25.00 2.78
CA LEU A 597 -0.22 -24.83 1.80
C LEU A 597 0.37 -23.43 1.96
N LEU A 598 1.69 -23.35 2.13
CA LEU A 598 2.42 -22.09 2.26
C LEU A 598 3.05 -21.68 0.92
N GLY A 599 2.82 -20.44 0.50
CA GLY A 599 3.42 -19.83 -0.69
C GLY A 599 2.87 -20.36 -2.03
N GLU A 600 3.63 -20.15 -3.11
CA GLU A 600 3.21 -20.58 -4.45
C GLU A 600 3.31 -22.11 -4.61
N THR A 601 2.42 -22.68 -5.42
CA THR A 601 2.66 -23.99 -6.04
C THR A 601 3.94 -23.88 -6.88
N GLU A 602 4.69 -24.97 -7.05
CA GLU A 602 5.96 -25.02 -7.81
C GLU A 602 7.28 -24.72 -7.05
N GLN A 603 7.33 -24.89 -5.73
CA GLN A 603 8.60 -24.71 -5.00
C GLN A 603 9.61 -25.83 -5.29
N HIS A 604 10.86 -25.44 -5.48
CA HIS A 604 12.02 -26.33 -5.63
C HIS A 604 13.00 -26.24 -4.44
N SER A 605 12.81 -25.26 -3.56
CA SER A 605 13.57 -25.09 -2.34
C SER A 605 12.79 -24.37 -1.27
N ALA A 606 13.04 -24.72 -0.02
CA ALA A 606 12.50 -24.06 1.16
C ALA A 606 13.60 -23.86 2.20
N THR A 607 13.42 -22.87 3.08
CA THR A 607 14.26 -22.69 4.26
C THR A 607 13.42 -22.84 5.51
N ILE A 608 14.00 -23.48 6.52
CA ILE A 608 13.40 -23.67 7.83
C ILE A 608 14.36 -23.14 8.88
N GLU A 609 13.81 -22.42 9.83
CA GLU A 609 14.41 -22.18 11.14
C GLU A 609 13.40 -22.57 12.22
N SER A 610 13.85 -22.67 13.46
CA SER A 610 12.97 -22.95 14.60
C SER A 610 13.45 -22.12 15.78
N SER A 611 12.51 -21.72 16.64
CA SER A 611 12.85 -20.99 17.87
C SER A 611 13.71 -21.81 18.83
N ASP A 612 13.66 -23.14 18.68
CA ASP A 612 14.35 -24.15 19.48
C ASP A 612 15.02 -25.20 18.56
N SER A 613 15.81 -26.10 19.13
CA SER A 613 16.36 -27.24 18.37
C SER A 613 15.23 -28.09 17.78
N TYR A 614 15.45 -28.64 16.59
CA TYR A 614 14.43 -29.40 15.86
C TYR A 614 15.02 -30.56 15.08
N ASP A 615 14.17 -31.55 14.81
CA ASP A 615 14.50 -32.70 13.98
C ASP A 615 13.77 -32.62 12.64
N ILE A 616 14.32 -33.30 11.64
CA ILE A 616 13.63 -33.59 10.39
C ILE A 616 13.41 -35.09 10.34
N VAL A 617 12.15 -35.48 10.29
CA VAL A 617 11.70 -36.88 10.25
C VAL A 617 11.08 -37.20 8.89
N ASP A 618 11.07 -38.47 8.52
CA ASP A 618 10.38 -38.95 7.32
C ASP A 618 8.88 -39.21 7.56
N ALA A 619 8.19 -39.69 6.53
CA ALA A 619 6.74 -39.98 6.57
C ALA A 619 6.32 -41.02 7.63
N ASP A 620 7.25 -41.89 8.06
CA ASP A 620 7.02 -42.89 9.09
C ASP A 620 7.37 -42.35 10.50
N GLY A 621 7.87 -41.10 10.59
CA GLY A 621 8.33 -40.47 11.83
C GLY A 621 9.74 -40.89 12.22
N GLU A 622 10.51 -41.51 11.32
CA GLU A 622 11.90 -41.87 11.60
C GLU A 622 12.84 -40.69 11.31
N PRO A 623 13.84 -40.43 12.16
CA PRO A 623 14.72 -39.28 12.01
C PRO A 623 15.59 -39.38 10.74
N VAL A 624 15.56 -38.31 9.94
CA VAL A 624 16.43 -38.08 8.77
C VAL A 624 17.64 -37.25 9.18
N LEU A 625 17.43 -36.18 9.95
CA LEU A 625 18.44 -35.36 10.62
C LEU A 625 17.92 -34.95 12.00
N GLU A 626 18.80 -34.91 12.99
CA GLU A 626 18.45 -34.66 14.41
C GLU A 626 19.28 -33.49 14.97
N ASP A 627 18.80 -32.89 16.06
CA ASP A 627 19.47 -31.85 16.84
C ASP A 627 19.89 -30.63 15.98
N LEU A 628 19.01 -30.20 15.07
CA LEU A 628 19.30 -29.10 14.16
C LEU A 628 19.13 -27.75 14.87
N GLU A 629 20.08 -26.84 14.62
CA GLU A 629 20.02 -25.44 15.02
C GLU A 629 20.22 -24.53 13.79
N GLY A 630 19.68 -23.31 13.84
CA GLY A 630 19.78 -22.36 12.74
C GLY A 630 19.07 -22.83 11.46
N THR A 631 19.49 -22.29 10.32
CA THR A 631 18.82 -22.47 9.03
C THR A 631 19.09 -23.83 8.42
N THR A 632 18.02 -24.59 8.17
CA THR A 632 18.03 -25.76 7.29
C THR A 632 17.46 -25.40 5.92
N GLY A 633 18.24 -25.65 4.87
CA GLY A 633 17.76 -25.61 3.49
C GLY A 633 17.25 -26.97 3.06
N ILE A 634 16.05 -27.00 2.48
CA ILE A 634 15.48 -28.15 1.77
C ILE A 634 15.45 -27.82 0.29
N SER A 635 15.89 -28.73 -0.57
CA SER A 635 15.66 -28.64 -2.00
C SER A 635 15.06 -29.94 -2.55
N TYR A 636 14.28 -29.80 -3.61
CA TYR A 636 13.60 -30.88 -4.29
C TYR A 636 13.93 -30.87 -5.77
N GLY A 637 14.38 -32.02 -6.29
CA GLY A 637 15.26 -32.13 -7.45
C GLY A 637 14.84 -31.43 -8.76
N ASP A 638 15.60 -30.40 -9.12
CA ASP A 638 15.76 -29.90 -10.51
C ASP A 638 16.67 -30.81 -11.38
N ASP A 639 17.33 -31.80 -10.78
CA ASP A 639 18.30 -32.68 -11.43
C ASP A 639 17.69 -34.00 -11.97
N GLY A 640 16.37 -34.17 -11.80
CA GLY A 640 15.64 -35.36 -12.20
C GLY A 640 15.78 -36.56 -11.26
N SER A 641 16.32 -36.37 -10.04
CA SER A 641 16.39 -37.41 -9.00
C SER A 641 15.05 -37.66 -8.30
N GLY A 642 14.23 -36.63 -8.09
CA GLY A 642 12.97 -36.71 -7.34
C GLY A 642 13.16 -36.94 -5.83
N GLU A 643 14.35 -36.69 -5.30
CA GLU A 643 14.70 -36.80 -3.88
C GLU A 643 14.67 -35.42 -3.19
N PHE A 644 14.32 -35.40 -1.91
CA PHE A 644 14.57 -34.27 -1.01
C PHE A 644 16.04 -34.26 -0.61
N VAL A 645 16.68 -33.10 -0.70
CA VAL A 645 18.03 -32.83 -0.20
C VAL A 645 17.91 -31.85 0.95
N ILE A 646 18.33 -32.28 2.14
CA ILE A 646 18.27 -31.50 3.37
C ILE A 646 19.69 -31.09 3.74
N THR A 647 19.92 -29.81 3.99
CA THR A 647 21.24 -29.25 4.33
C THR A 647 21.14 -28.28 5.50
N ASN A 648 21.93 -28.51 6.55
CA ASN A 648 22.08 -27.61 7.69
C ASN A 648 23.58 -27.45 7.99
N GLY A 649 24.15 -26.28 7.69
CA GLY A 649 25.60 -26.04 7.80
C GLY A 649 26.43 -27.04 6.98
N ASP A 650 27.26 -27.84 7.67
CA ASP A 650 28.09 -28.90 7.07
C ASP A 650 27.39 -30.27 7.00
N THR A 651 26.17 -30.39 7.55
CA THR A 651 25.39 -31.63 7.62
C THR A 651 24.40 -31.72 6.45
N SER A 652 24.26 -32.90 5.85
CA SER A 652 23.30 -33.14 4.76
C SER A 652 22.74 -34.55 4.74
N ALA A 653 21.47 -34.70 4.36
CA ALA A 653 20.81 -35.99 4.10
C ALA A 653 19.97 -35.94 2.81
N THR A 654 19.65 -37.10 2.24
CA THR A 654 18.70 -37.21 1.13
C THR A 654 17.67 -38.31 1.39
N THR A 655 16.44 -38.11 0.91
CA THR A 655 15.35 -39.08 1.06
C THR A 655 14.31 -38.96 -0.07
N GLU A 656 13.69 -40.07 -0.44
CA GLU A 656 12.54 -40.11 -1.38
C GLU A 656 11.19 -39.96 -0.66
N SER A 657 11.17 -40.11 0.67
CA SER A 657 9.97 -39.97 1.50
C SER A 657 9.64 -38.49 1.73
N SER A 658 8.36 -38.15 1.91
CA SER A 658 8.01 -36.84 2.46
C SER A 658 8.65 -36.66 3.83
N ILE A 659 8.98 -35.43 4.17
CA ILE A 659 9.63 -35.08 5.44
C ILE A 659 8.79 -34.09 6.23
N SER A 660 8.99 -34.04 7.54
CA SER A 660 8.39 -33.04 8.42
C SER A 660 9.35 -32.58 9.49
N THR A 661 9.13 -31.37 9.99
CA THR A 661 9.82 -30.86 11.18
C THR A 661 9.19 -31.41 12.45
N GLU A 662 10.01 -31.75 13.43
CA GLU A 662 9.58 -32.05 14.80
C GLU A 662 10.31 -31.09 15.75
N SER A 663 9.56 -30.19 16.38
CA SER A 663 10.11 -29.22 17.35
C SER A 663 9.11 -28.97 18.49
N ASP A 664 9.63 -28.66 19.67
CA ASP A 664 8.84 -28.17 20.81
C ASP A 664 8.57 -26.65 20.73
N GLY A 665 9.21 -25.99 19.75
CA GLY A 665 9.15 -24.56 19.50
C GLY A 665 8.22 -24.21 18.34
N THR A 666 8.40 -23.01 17.82
CA THR A 666 7.77 -22.57 16.57
C THR A 666 8.68 -22.90 15.40
N VAL A 667 8.11 -23.02 14.22
CA VAL A 667 8.84 -23.28 12.99
C VAL A 667 8.72 -22.08 12.08
N GLN A 668 9.85 -21.49 11.72
CA GLN A 668 9.92 -20.38 10.79
C GLN A 668 10.16 -20.91 9.38
N HIS A 669 9.35 -20.45 8.44
CA HIS A 669 9.57 -20.63 7.01
C HIS A 669 9.65 -19.26 6.37
N GLU A 670 10.78 -19.02 5.68
CA GLU A 670 11.13 -17.69 5.16
C GLU A 670 11.11 -16.64 6.27
N ASP A 671 10.26 -15.61 6.16
CA ASP A 671 10.16 -14.51 7.12
C ASP A 671 8.99 -14.69 8.12
N THR A 672 8.27 -15.82 8.08
CA THR A 672 7.06 -16.04 8.90
C THR A 672 7.24 -17.19 9.89
N GLU A 673 6.83 -16.97 11.13
CA GLU A 673 6.88 -17.94 12.23
C GLU A 673 5.53 -18.64 12.38
N TYR A 674 5.52 -19.97 12.42
CA TYR A 674 4.32 -20.79 12.45
C TYR A 674 4.27 -21.67 13.71
N ARG A 675 3.04 -21.95 14.16
CA ARG A 675 2.77 -23.01 15.15
C ARG A 675 2.69 -24.37 14.44
N GLY A 676 2.79 -25.44 15.23
CA GLY A 676 2.71 -26.80 14.72
C GLY A 676 3.99 -27.21 13.98
N SER A 677 3.83 -27.90 12.85
CA SER A 677 4.95 -28.45 12.08
C SER A 677 4.87 -28.06 10.61
N LEU A 678 5.99 -28.12 9.91
CA LEU A 678 6.06 -28.01 8.45
C LEU A 678 6.30 -29.39 7.84
N GLN A 679 5.49 -29.73 6.85
CA GLN A 679 5.56 -30.97 6.11
C GLN A 679 5.85 -30.66 4.63
N PHE A 680 6.80 -31.39 4.06
CA PHE A 680 7.26 -31.22 2.68
C PHE A 680 6.85 -32.45 1.89
N LYS A 681 5.98 -32.25 0.89
CA LYS A 681 5.43 -33.34 0.07
C LYS A 681 5.72 -33.11 -1.40
N LYS A 682 5.89 -34.20 -2.13
CA LYS A 682 5.94 -34.14 -3.59
C LYS A 682 4.54 -33.88 -4.16
N SER A 683 4.48 -33.05 -5.19
CA SER A 683 3.27 -32.70 -5.92
C SER A 683 3.49 -32.81 -7.43
N ASP A 684 2.47 -33.26 -8.17
CA ASP A 684 2.49 -33.44 -9.63
C ASP A 684 1.54 -32.42 -10.25
N ILE A 685 2.07 -31.27 -10.67
CA ILE A 685 1.25 -30.11 -11.05
C ILE A 685 0.45 -30.36 -12.33
N ASP A 686 0.98 -31.13 -13.29
CA ASP A 686 0.36 -31.36 -14.60
C ASP A 686 -0.23 -32.77 -14.77
N GLY A 687 -0.14 -33.60 -13.73
CA GLY A 687 -0.61 -34.99 -13.73
C GLY A 687 0.15 -35.90 -14.72
N THR A 688 1.28 -35.44 -15.25
CA THR A 688 2.08 -36.18 -16.23
C THR A 688 3.18 -37.02 -15.58
N GLN A 689 3.38 -36.89 -14.26
CA GLN A 689 4.46 -37.50 -13.49
C GLN A 689 5.85 -37.11 -14.01
N SER A 690 5.96 -35.97 -14.68
CA SER A 690 7.20 -35.50 -15.30
C SER A 690 7.66 -34.11 -14.85
N ASN A 691 6.79 -33.35 -14.16
CA ASN A 691 7.11 -32.04 -13.59
C ASN A 691 6.75 -32.03 -12.10
N TRP A 692 7.62 -32.62 -11.28
CA TRP A 692 7.42 -32.76 -9.83
C TRP A 692 7.93 -31.53 -9.09
N VAL A 693 7.17 -31.09 -8.11
CA VAL A 693 7.53 -29.97 -7.22
C VAL A 693 7.33 -30.35 -5.76
N MET A 694 7.69 -29.44 -4.87
CA MET A 694 7.49 -29.59 -3.43
C MET A 694 6.38 -28.67 -2.94
N ASP A 695 5.39 -29.25 -2.27
CA ASP A 695 4.44 -28.51 -1.44
C ASP A 695 5.06 -28.33 -0.05
N VAL A 696 5.05 -27.09 0.46
CA VAL A 696 5.38 -26.76 1.85
C VAL A 696 4.07 -26.59 2.60
N VAL A 697 3.80 -27.46 3.56
CA VAL A 697 2.48 -27.56 4.21
C VAL A 697 2.63 -27.37 5.71
N ASN A 698 2.03 -26.32 6.28
CA ASN A 698 1.93 -26.18 7.73
C ASN A 698 0.80 -27.05 8.28
N HIS A 699 1.14 -27.94 9.21
CA HIS A 699 0.21 -28.80 9.92
C HIS A 699 0.04 -28.28 11.34
N VAL A 700 -1.16 -27.80 11.65
CA VAL A 700 -1.45 -26.98 12.83
C VAL A 700 -2.85 -27.30 13.36
N ASP A 701 -3.05 -27.18 14.68
CA ASP A 701 -4.37 -27.31 15.30
C ASP A 701 -5.31 -26.21 14.80
N ILE A 702 -6.61 -26.50 14.68
CA ILE A 702 -7.59 -25.58 14.11
C ILE A 702 -7.69 -24.25 14.87
N ASP A 703 -7.57 -24.22 16.20
CA ASP A 703 -7.65 -22.94 16.91
C ASP A 703 -6.35 -22.15 16.76
N ASP A 704 -5.20 -22.83 16.74
CA ASP A 704 -3.89 -22.24 16.41
C ASP A 704 -3.85 -21.68 14.98
N TYR A 705 -4.49 -22.37 14.02
CA TYR A 705 -4.70 -21.88 12.66
C TYR A 705 -5.51 -20.58 12.65
N LEU A 706 -6.60 -20.54 13.43
CA LEU A 706 -7.46 -19.35 13.53
C LEU A 706 -6.75 -18.17 14.19
N GLU A 707 -5.77 -18.39 15.08
CA GLU A 707 -4.90 -17.32 15.59
C GLU A 707 -4.10 -16.64 14.47
N GLY A 708 -3.80 -17.38 13.38
CA GLY A 708 -3.13 -16.84 12.19
C GLY A 708 -4.07 -16.34 11.09
N VAL A 709 -5.38 -16.59 11.21
CA VAL A 709 -6.40 -16.14 10.25
C VAL A 709 -7.17 -14.92 10.74
N VAL A 710 -7.83 -15.03 11.90
CA VAL A 710 -8.79 -14.02 12.37
C VAL A 710 -8.18 -12.62 12.52
N PRO A 711 -6.95 -12.43 13.06
CA PRO A 711 -6.32 -11.11 13.13
C PRO A 711 -5.99 -10.49 11.77
N TYR A 712 -5.94 -11.30 10.71
CA TYR A 712 -5.58 -10.86 9.36
C TYR A 712 -6.80 -10.72 8.44
N GLU A 713 -7.89 -11.42 8.74
CA GLU A 713 -9.18 -11.26 8.07
C GLU A 713 -9.95 -10.03 8.57
N MET A 714 -9.88 -9.72 9.86
CA MET A 714 -10.57 -8.58 10.46
C MET A 714 -9.60 -7.48 10.91
N TYR A 715 -10.05 -6.22 10.88
CA TYR A 715 -9.26 -5.11 11.40
C TYR A 715 -9.02 -5.29 12.90
N SER A 716 -7.77 -5.55 13.29
CA SER A 716 -7.42 -5.70 14.71
C SER A 716 -7.72 -4.45 15.54
N SER A 717 -7.86 -3.27 14.94
CA SER A 717 -8.25 -2.03 15.63
C SER A 717 -9.70 -2.03 16.15
N TRP A 718 -10.54 -2.96 15.72
CA TRP A 718 -11.91 -3.11 16.21
C TRP A 718 -11.92 -3.60 17.66
N ASP A 719 -12.82 -3.02 18.47
CA ASP A 719 -12.90 -3.26 19.92
C ASP A 719 -14.16 -4.07 20.31
N GLU A 720 -14.67 -4.92 19.40
CA GLU A 720 -15.89 -5.70 19.61
C GLU A 720 -15.62 -7.21 19.57
N PRO A 721 -15.55 -7.91 20.72
CA PRO A 721 -15.18 -9.32 20.78
C PRO A 721 -16.20 -10.24 20.08
N GLU A 722 -17.48 -9.88 20.07
CA GLU A 722 -18.51 -10.68 19.40
C GLU A 722 -18.26 -10.76 17.89
N ALA A 723 -17.80 -9.69 17.23
CA ALA A 723 -17.48 -9.71 15.80
C ALA A 723 -16.34 -10.70 15.48
N PHE A 724 -15.31 -10.76 16.33
CA PHE A 724 -14.22 -11.74 16.18
C PHE A 724 -14.68 -13.18 16.43
N LYS A 725 -15.65 -13.40 17.32
CA LYS A 725 -16.28 -14.72 17.51
C LYS A 725 -17.05 -15.18 16.26
N VAL A 726 -17.81 -14.28 15.64
CA VAL A 726 -18.52 -14.57 14.38
C VAL A 726 -17.53 -15.01 13.31
N GLN A 727 -16.45 -14.24 13.10
CA GLN A 727 -15.39 -14.59 12.14
C GLN A 727 -14.71 -15.91 12.49
N ALA A 728 -14.37 -16.16 13.76
CA ALA A 728 -13.73 -17.40 14.17
C ALA A 728 -14.61 -18.62 13.87
N VAL A 729 -15.92 -18.54 14.12
CA VAL A 729 -16.86 -19.65 13.85
C VAL A 729 -17.05 -19.88 12.34
N ALA A 730 -17.21 -18.80 11.55
CA ALA A 730 -17.33 -18.90 10.09
C ALA A 730 -16.03 -19.48 9.48
N ALA A 731 -14.87 -18.96 9.88
CA ALA A 731 -13.58 -19.42 9.41
C ALA A 731 -13.29 -20.88 9.79
N ARG A 732 -13.63 -21.28 11.03
CA ARG A 732 -13.52 -22.67 11.47
C ARG A 732 -14.35 -23.60 10.60
N ALA A 733 -15.60 -23.22 10.33
CA ALA A 733 -16.51 -24.01 9.51
C ALA A 733 -15.99 -24.15 8.08
N TYR A 734 -15.53 -23.04 7.48
CA TYR A 734 -14.87 -23.04 6.17
C TYR A 734 -13.69 -24.02 6.12
N ALA A 735 -12.67 -23.84 6.96
CA ALA A 735 -11.47 -24.68 6.94
C ALA A 735 -11.78 -26.18 7.11
N LEU A 736 -12.71 -26.51 8.02
CA LEU A 736 -13.11 -27.90 8.25
C LEU A 736 -13.90 -28.51 7.08
N THR A 737 -14.64 -27.73 6.29
CA THR A 737 -15.32 -28.21 5.07
C THR A 737 -14.37 -28.48 3.91
N GLN A 738 -13.26 -27.73 3.83
CA GLN A 738 -12.24 -27.95 2.80
C GLN A 738 -11.36 -29.19 3.07
N ALA A 739 -11.37 -29.68 4.32
CA ALA A 739 -10.50 -30.76 4.74
C ALA A 739 -10.73 -32.07 3.97
N SER A 740 -9.72 -32.56 3.25
CA SER A 740 -9.82 -33.73 2.38
C SER A 740 -8.63 -34.69 2.53
N PRO A 741 -8.84 -35.96 2.92
CA PRO A 741 -7.73 -36.91 3.11
C PRO A 741 -7.01 -37.28 1.81
N GLU A 742 -7.59 -37.00 0.65
CA GLU A 742 -7.00 -37.30 -0.67
C GLU A 742 -6.07 -36.18 -1.17
N SER A 743 -6.11 -35.00 -0.53
CA SER A 743 -5.30 -33.83 -0.90
C SER A 743 -4.03 -33.73 -0.05
N ASN A 744 -2.97 -33.10 -0.58
CA ASN A 744 -1.74 -32.86 0.17
C ASN A 744 -1.94 -31.87 1.33
N PHE A 745 -2.83 -30.90 1.13
CA PHE A 745 -3.24 -29.84 2.04
C PHE A 745 -4.77 -29.63 1.96
N ASP A 746 -5.32 -28.83 2.86
CA ASP A 746 -6.75 -28.54 3.01
C ASP A 746 -7.11 -27.13 2.55
N VAL A 747 -6.28 -26.13 2.86
CA VAL A 747 -6.52 -24.71 2.55
C VAL A 747 -5.25 -24.02 2.04
N TYR A 748 -5.41 -22.93 1.28
CA TYR A 748 -4.33 -22.01 0.92
C TYR A 748 -4.09 -20.97 2.04
N ASP A 749 -2.89 -20.40 2.10
CA ASP A 749 -2.52 -19.32 3.04
C ASP A 749 -2.93 -17.91 2.59
N ASP A 750 -3.55 -17.79 1.41
CA ASP A 750 -3.98 -16.54 0.80
C ASP A 750 -5.49 -16.51 0.50
N THR A 751 -5.93 -15.47 -0.21
CA THR A 751 -7.33 -15.21 -0.57
C THR A 751 -8.03 -16.29 -1.40
N ARG A 752 -7.31 -17.30 -1.94
CA ARG A 752 -7.95 -18.49 -2.53
C ARG A 752 -8.70 -19.32 -1.48
N SER A 753 -8.25 -19.23 -0.23
CA SER A 753 -8.94 -19.76 0.94
C SER A 753 -9.12 -18.66 1.98
N GLN A 754 -8.21 -18.55 2.94
CA GLN A 754 -8.28 -17.58 4.03
C GLN A 754 -6.87 -17.05 4.26
N VAL A 755 -6.76 -15.75 4.55
CA VAL A 755 -5.46 -15.12 4.76
C VAL A 755 -4.83 -15.65 6.05
N TYR A 756 -3.77 -16.45 5.93
CA TYR A 756 -3.08 -17.11 7.05
C TYR A 756 -1.62 -16.65 7.13
N HIS A 757 -1.23 -16.03 8.24
CA HIS A 757 0.12 -15.48 8.43
C HIS A 757 0.85 -16.07 9.65
N GLY A 758 0.50 -17.28 10.08
CA GLY A 758 1.14 -17.93 11.21
C GLY A 758 0.94 -17.16 12.52
N ILE A 759 2.00 -16.98 13.31
CA ILE A 759 1.92 -16.30 14.61
C ILE A 759 1.76 -14.79 14.40
N PRO A 760 0.71 -14.17 14.96
CA PRO A 760 0.47 -12.75 14.79
C PRO A 760 1.59 -11.91 15.41
N THR A 761 1.96 -10.83 14.73
CA THR A 761 2.97 -9.87 15.22
C THR A 761 2.43 -8.44 15.20
N GLY A 762 3.07 -7.56 15.98
CA GLY A 762 2.74 -6.12 15.98
C GLY A 762 1.29 -5.84 16.40
N PRO A 763 0.52 -5.01 15.65
CA PRO A 763 -0.86 -4.68 16.00
C PRO A 763 -1.84 -5.85 15.98
N GLN A 764 -1.49 -6.96 15.32
CA GLN A 764 -2.34 -8.14 15.17
C GLN A 764 -2.34 -9.05 16.41
N ASP A 765 -1.27 -9.01 17.22
CA ASP A 765 -1.18 -9.78 18.47
C ASP A 765 -2.01 -9.10 19.58
N LYS A 766 -3.32 -9.34 19.56
CA LYS A 766 -4.27 -8.79 20.52
C LYS A 766 -4.95 -9.87 21.36
N PRO A 767 -4.85 -9.80 22.71
CA PRO A 767 -5.50 -10.78 23.60
C PRO A 767 -7.00 -10.94 23.37
N MET A 768 -7.72 -9.86 23.06
CA MET A 768 -9.18 -9.93 22.82
C MET A 768 -9.54 -10.82 21.63
N ILE A 769 -8.71 -10.83 20.58
CA ILE A 769 -8.96 -11.66 19.39
C ILE A 769 -8.68 -13.13 19.72
N LEU A 770 -7.57 -13.40 20.41
CA LEU A 770 -7.23 -14.75 20.89
C LEU A 770 -8.30 -15.29 21.85
N ASP A 771 -8.76 -14.48 22.80
CA ASP A 771 -9.86 -14.82 23.71
C ASP A 771 -11.14 -15.16 22.94
N ALA A 772 -11.48 -14.43 21.88
CA ALA A 772 -12.66 -14.72 21.04
C ALA A 772 -12.55 -16.05 20.28
N ILE A 773 -11.36 -16.40 19.78
CA ILE A 773 -11.09 -17.69 19.14
C ILE A 773 -11.27 -18.81 20.16
N HIS A 774 -10.63 -18.70 21.32
CA HIS A 774 -10.67 -19.74 22.36
C HIS A 774 -12.07 -19.88 22.99
N ASP A 775 -12.79 -18.77 23.20
CA ASP A 775 -14.17 -18.76 23.71
C ASP A 775 -15.14 -19.50 22.76
N THR A 776 -14.82 -19.59 21.47
CA THR A 776 -15.62 -20.28 20.46
C THR A 776 -15.05 -21.63 20.03
N SER A 777 -14.03 -22.14 20.73
CA SER A 777 -13.37 -23.41 20.40
C SER A 777 -14.37 -24.54 20.11
N GLY A 778 -14.27 -25.14 18.92
CA GLY A 778 -15.15 -26.22 18.47
C GLY A 778 -16.57 -25.82 18.07
N THR A 779 -16.86 -24.53 17.98
CA THR A 779 -18.14 -24.00 17.51
C THR A 779 -18.08 -23.76 16.01
N VAL A 780 -19.06 -24.30 15.28
CA VAL A 780 -19.14 -24.30 13.82
C VAL A 780 -20.58 -24.06 13.33
N LEU A 781 -20.72 -23.80 12.03
CA LEU A 781 -22.01 -23.69 11.34
C LEU A 781 -22.48 -25.06 10.82
N THR A 782 -23.75 -25.36 11.04
CA THR A 782 -24.37 -26.58 10.52
C THR A 782 -25.73 -26.29 9.88
N TYR A 783 -26.07 -26.99 8.81
CA TYR A 783 -27.39 -26.97 8.18
C TYR A 783 -27.91 -28.41 8.08
N ASP A 784 -29.13 -28.66 8.55
CA ASP A 784 -29.70 -30.01 8.64
C ASP A 784 -28.77 -31.03 9.37
N GLY A 785 -27.99 -30.52 10.34
CA GLY A 785 -27.03 -31.28 11.13
C GLY A 785 -25.74 -31.68 10.39
N GLN A 786 -25.50 -31.13 9.20
CA GLN A 786 -24.25 -31.29 8.45
C GLN A 786 -23.42 -30.01 8.54
N LEU A 787 -22.10 -30.15 8.63
CA LEU A 787 -21.17 -29.01 8.57
C LEU A 787 -21.35 -28.28 7.23
N VAL A 788 -21.44 -26.95 7.26
CA VAL A 788 -21.57 -26.09 6.08
C VAL A 788 -20.46 -25.06 6.01
N GLU A 789 -20.23 -24.50 4.83
CA GLU A 789 -19.14 -23.55 4.59
C GLU A 789 -19.48 -22.18 5.20
N GLY A 790 -18.59 -21.65 6.02
CA GLY A 790 -18.71 -20.29 6.55
C GLY A 790 -18.16 -19.26 5.58
N ILE A 791 -18.88 -19.01 4.48
CA ILE A 791 -18.51 -18.05 3.44
C ILE A 791 -18.66 -16.61 3.96
N TYR A 792 -17.64 -15.76 3.75
CA TYR A 792 -17.65 -14.36 4.19
C TYR A 792 -16.90 -13.43 3.25
N SER A 793 -17.21 -12.12 3.32
CA SER A 793 -16.51 -11.06 2.59
C SER A 793 -16.38 -9.79 3.45
N ALA A 794 -15.53 -8.85 3.04
CA ALA A 794 -15.35 -7.62 3.82
C ALA A 794 -16.62 -6.77 3.84
N SER A 795 -17.23 -6.54 2.68
CA SER A 795 -18.45 -5.71 2.54
C SER A 795 -19.28 -6.14 1.33
N ALA A 796 -20.61 -6.10 1.48
CA ALA A 796 -21.57 -6.34 0.39
C ALA A 796 -22.40 -5.07 0.08
N SER A 797 -21.88 -3.90 0.41
CA SER A 797 -22.46 -2.60 0.02
C SER A 797 -23.91 -2.36 0.48
N GLY A 798 -24.31 -3.03 1.56
CA GLY A 798 -25.62 -2.90 2.19
C GLY A 798 -26.62 -4.03 1.91
N HIS A 799 -26.26 -5.04 1.10
CA HIS A 799 -27.09 -6.23 0.89
C HIS A 799 -26.23 -7.41 0.40
N THR A 800 -26.31 -8.57 1.05
CA THR A 800 -25.58 -9.77 0.62
C THR A 800 -26.29 -10.48 -0.54
N GLU A 801 -25.58 -11.29 -1.31
CA GLU A 801 -26.08 -11.90 -2.56
C GLU A 801 -26.37 -13.39 -2.40
N ASP A 802 -27.30 -13.91 -3.20
CA ASP A 802 -27.55 -15.33 -3.32
C ASP A 802 -26.34 -16.03 -3.97
N ALA A 803 -25.90 -17.16 -3.40
CA ALA A 803 -24.79 -17.91 -3.96
C ALA A 803 -25.01 -18.37 -5.42
N GLU A 804 -26.26 -18.58 -5.84
CA GLU A 804 -26.61 -18.92 -7.22
C GLU A 804 -26.26 -17.78 -8.19
N ASN A 805 -26.45 -16.53 -7.80
CA ASN A 805 -26.18 -15.36 -8.64
C ASN A 805 -24.67 -15.08 -8.79
N VAL A 806 -23.84 -15.60 -7.89
CA VAL A 806 -22.37 -15.43 -7.93
C VAL A 806 -21.67 -16.64 -8.51
N TRP A 807 -22.12 -17.86 -8.19
CA TRP A 807 -21.43 -19.11 -8.55
C TRP A 807 -22.28 -20.11 -9.35
N GLY A 808 -23.55 -19.80 -9.63
CA GLY A 808 -24.48 -20.66 -10.36
C GLY A 808 -24.93 -21.91 -9.59
N SER A 809 -24.58 -22.02 -8.30
CA SER A 809 -24.92 -23.15 -7.44
C SER A 809 -25.83 -22.69 -6.31
N GLU A 810 -26.94 -23.41 -6.13
CA GLU A 810 -27.94 -23.11 -5.09
C GLU A 810 -27.49 -23.70 -3.73
N PHE A 811 -27.38 -22.83 -2.73
CA PHE A 811 -27.12 -23.20 -1.34
C PHE A 811 -28.17 -22.54 -0.45
N ASP A 812 -29.11 -23.32 0.10
CA ASP A 812 -30.26 -22.81 0.87
C ASP A 812 -29.85 -21.84 2.00
N TYR A 813 -28.70 -22.08 2.64
CA TYR A 813 -28.20 -21.27 3.75
C TYR A 813 -27.42 -20.01 3.33
N LEU A 814 -27.10 -19.85 2.04
CA LEU A 814 -26.41 -18.68 1.47
C LEU A 814 -27.38 -17.88 0.58
N THR A 815 -28.46 -17.44 1.21
CA THR A 815 -29.44 -16.51 0.62
C THR A 815 -29.09 -15.09 1.03
N GLY A 816 -29.21 -14.14 0.10
CA GLY A 816 -28.93 -12.72 0.31
C GLY A 816 -29.86 -12.07 1.34
N VAL A 817 -29.30 -11.21 2.19
CA VAL A 817 -30.01 -10.44 3.22
C VAL A 817 -29.62 -8.96 3.19
N GLU A 818 -30.54 -8.08 3.59
CA GLU A 818 -30.21 -6.66 3.81
C GLU A 818 -29.09 -6.55 4.87
N ASP A 819 -28.11 -5.68 4.66
CA ASP A 819 -27.05 -5.40 5.61
C ASP A 819 -26.95 -3.88 5.90
N PRO A 820 -27.92 -3.32 6.63
CA PRO A 820 -27.88 -1.90 7.00
C PRO A 820 -26.79 -1.59 8.04
N TYR A 821 -26.07 -2.60 8.53
CA TYR A 821 -25.05 -2.50 9.56
C TYR A 821 -23.65 -2.30 8.97
N ASP A 822 -23.48 -2.49 7.67
CA ASP A 822 -22.24 -2.23 6.96
C ASP A 822 -21.85 -0.74 7.04
N GLY A 823 -21.00 -0.44 8.02
CA GLY A 823 -20.48 0.90 8.25
C GLY A 823 -19.24 1.25 7.43
N SER A 824 -18.84 0.40 6.48
CA SER A 824 -17.61 0.57 5.72
C SER A 824 -17.67 1.77 4.78
N SER A 825 -16.49 2.25 4.35
CA SER A 825 -16.45 3.18 3.23
C SER A 825 -17.03 2.56 1.97
N TYR A 826 -16.91 1.25 1.74
CA TYR A 826 -17.46 0.56 0.56
C TYR A 826 -18.98 0.73 0.46
N ALA A 827 -19.70 0.55 1.57
CA ALA A 827 -21.13 0.78 1.64
C ALA A 827 -21.53 2.28 1.53
N GLN A 828 -20.58 3.20 1.71
CA GLN A 828 -20.80 4.65 1.68
C GLN A 828 -20.27 5.32 0.40
N VAL A 829 -19.33 4.69 -0.28
CA VAL A 829 -18.68 5.15 -1.50
C VAL A 829 -19.49 4.63 -2.66
N SER A 830 -20.09 5.58 -3.36
CA SER A 830 -20.66 5.35 -4.67
C SER A 830 -19.67 5.84 -5.71
N TRP A 831 -19.43 5.05 -6.74
CA TRP A 831 -18.80 5.53 -7.96
C TRP A 831 -19.88 5.93 -8.97
N GLU A 832 -19.54 6.89 -9.80
CA GLU A 832 -20.37 7.34 -10.92
C GLU A 832 -19.45 7.40 -12.13
N GLU A 833 -19.71 6.53 -13.10
CA GLU A 833 -19.04 6.57 -14.40
C GLU A 833 -20.05 6.86 -15.49
N SER A 834 -19.62 7.62 -16.48
CA SER A 834 -20.45 8.01 -17.61
C SER A 834 -19.80 7.54 -18.89
N PHE A 835 -20.44 6.58 -19.57
CA PHE A 835 -19.98 6.11 -20.86
C PHE A 835 -20.93 6.55 -21.96
N SER A 836 -20.39 7.20 -22.98
CA SER A 836 -21.09 7.26 -24.24
C SER A 836 -21.06 5.92 -24.96
N THR A 837 -22.04 5.66 -25.81
CA THR A 837 -21.98 4.53 -26.73
C THR A 837 -20.74 4.57 -27.63
N GLY A 838 -20.23 5.77 -27.96
CA GLY A 838 -18.97 5.93 -28.69
C GLY A 838 -17.75 5.46 -27.89
N ASP A 839 -17.71 5.77 -26.59
CA ASP A 839 -16.64 5.29 -25.68
C ASP A 839 -16.60 3.77 -25.66
N ILE A 840 -17.77 3.13 -25.49
CA ILE A 840 -17.90 1.67 -25.47
C ILE A 840 -17.53 1.05 -26.82
N SER A 841 -17.94 1.65 -27.93
CA SER A 841 -17.56 1.19 -29.29
C SER A 841 -16.05 1.18 -29.50
N SER A 842 -15.34 2.12 -28.85
CA SER A 842 -13.90 2.25 -28.97
C SER A 842 -13.10 1.24 -28.16
N MET A 843 -13.75 0.47 -27.27
CA MET A 843 -13.10 -0.51 -26.41
C MET A 843 -12.74 -1.79 -27.19
N GLU A 844 -11.61 -2.40 -26.83
CA GLU A 844 -11.01 -3.53 -27.55
C GLU A 844 -11.98 -4.69 -27.78
N TYR A 845 -12.73 -5.07 -26.74
CA TYR A 845 -13.73 -6.16 -26.83
C TYR A 845 -14.74 -5.92 -27.96
N PHE A 846 -15.31 -4.71 -28.04
CA PHE A 846 -16.34 -4.39 -29.03
C PHE A 846 -15.77 -4.18 -30.44
N GLN A 847 -14.52 -3.73 -30.56
CA GLN A 847 -13.81 -3.71 -31.84
C GLN A 847 -13.53 -5.12 -32.37
N GLU A 848 -13.18 -6.08 -31.50
CA GLU A 848 -12.90 -7.46 -31.89
C GLU A 848 -14.15 -8.25 -32.32
N GLU A 849 -15.33 -7.93 -31.77
CA GLU A 849 -16.59 -8.55 -32.18
C GLU A 849 -16.94 -8.24 -33.66
N ASP A 850 -16.41 -7.15 -34.22
CA ASP A 850 -16.57 -6.75 -35.63
C ASP A 850 -18.06 -6.63 -36.05
N LYS A 851 -18.87 -5.98 -35.19
CA LYS A 851 -20.33 -5.78 -35.36
C LYS A 851 -20.75 -4.32 -35.56
N GLY A 852 -19.79 -3.46 -35.89
CA GLY A 852 -19.96 -2.02 -36.02
C GLY A 852 -20.06 -1.30 -34.67
N ASP A 853 -20.52 -0.06 -34.67
CA ASP A 853 -20.58 0.77 -33.46
C ASP A 853 -21.73 0.34 -32.52
N VAL A 854 -21.53 0.55 -31.21
CA VAL A 854 -22.57 0.42 -30.19
C VAL A 854 -23.53 1.59 -30.30
N LEU A 855 -24.83 1.29 -30.28
CA LEU A 855 -25.91 2.26 -30.47
C LEU A 855 -26.76 2.47 -29.20
N ALA A 856 -26.89 1.45 -28.35
CA ALA A 856 -27.63 1.53 -27.08
C ALA A 856 -27.28 0.36 -26.13
N LEU A 857 -27.53 0.58 -24.84
CA LEU A 857 -27.42 -0.43 -23.79
C LEU A 857 -28.80 -0.70 -23.17
N ARG A 858 -29.06 -1.97 -22.86
CA ARG A 858 -30.31 -2.44 -22.24
C ARG A 858 -29.98 -3.39 -21.08
N PRO A 859 -29.90 -2.89 -19.84
CA PRO A 859 -29.52 -3.71 -18.69
C PRO A 859 -30.67 -4.57 -18.16
N VAL A 860 -30.33 -5.78 -17.72
CA VAL A 860 -31.20 -6.69 -16.97
C VAL A 860 -30.71 -6.73 -15.52
N MET A 861 -31.52 -6.17 -14.61
CA MET A 861 -31.17 -5.99 -13.21
C MET A 861 -31.97 -6.92 -12.30
N GLU A 862 -31.34 -7.48 -11.27
CA GLU A 862 -31.97 -8.21 -10.17
C GLU A 862 -31.32 -7.81 -8.84
N ASN A 863 -32.11 -7.44 -7.83
CA ASN A 863 -31.63 -6.95 -6.52
C ASN A 863 -30.52 -5.88 -6.60
N GLU A 864 -30.68 -4.89 -7.50
CA GLU A 864 -29.67 -3.83 -7.76
C GLU A 864 -28.35 -4.33 -8.37
N ARG A 865 -28.28 -5.58 -8.82
CA ARG A 865 -27.14 -6.17 -9.52
C ARG A 865 -27.41 -6.36 -11.02
N LEU A 866 -26.45 -6.02 -11.86
CA LEU A 866 -26.48 -6.27 -13.30
C LEU A 866 -26.27 -7.77 -13.56
N GLN A 867 -27.30 -8.43 -14.09
CA GLN A 867 -27.27 -9.85 -14.43
C GLN A 867 -26.82 -10.06 -15.87
N GLU A 868 -27.42 -9.31 -16.79
CA GLU A 868 -27.11 -9.35 -18.22
C GLU A 868 -27.16 -7.94 -18.81
N MET A 869 -26.37 -7.69 -19.84
CA MET A 869 -26.42 -6.49 -20.67
C MET A 869 -26.71 -6.88 -22.11
N GLU A 870 -27.84 -6.42 -22.65
CA GLU A 870 -28.10 -6.44 -24.09
C GLU A 870 -27.45 -5.19 -24.72
N VAL A 871 -26.44 -5.39 -25.57
CA VAL A 871 -25.71 -4.35 -26.27
C VAL A 871 -26.20 -4.30 -27.72
N VAL A 872 -26.87 -3.20 -28.10
CA VAL A 872 -27.40 -3.00 -29.46
C VAL A 872 -26.32 -2.38 -30.33
N MET A 873 -25.87 -3.09 -31.36
CA MET A 873 -24.83 -2.63 -32.30
C MET A 873 -25.38 -2.45 -33.72
N GLU A 874 -24.61 -1.81 -34.60
CA GLU A 874 -24.99 -1.51 -36.00
C GLU A 874 -25.36 -2.75 -36.83
N GLU A 875 -24.72 -3.90 -36.58
CA GLU A 875 -25.06 -5.13 -37.28
C GLU A 875 -26.10 -5.98 -36.52
N GLU A 876 -25.90 -6.22 -35.22
CA GLU A 876 -26.75 -7.06 -34.38
C GLU A 876 -26.75 -6.68 -32.90
N THR A 877 -27.65 -7.28 -32.12
CA THR A 877 -27.66 -7.16 -30.65
C THR A 877 -26.96 -8.38 -30.04
N ILE A 878 -26.00 -8.13 -29.14
CA ILE A 878 -25.33 -9.18 -28.36
C ILE A 878 -25.78 -9.12 -26.90
N THR A 879 -25.72 -10.26 -26.20
CA THR A 879 -26.05 -10.36 -24.77
C THR A 879 -24.82 -10.85 -24.01
N LEU A 880 -24.40 -10.08 -23.01
CA LEU A 880 -23.28 -10.39 -22.12
C LEU A 880 -23.81 -10.59 -20.70
N SER A 881 -23.21 -11.47 -19.89
CA SER A 881 -23.45 -11.45 -18.43
C SER A 881 -22.92 -10.15 -17.83
N GLY A 882 -23.37 -9.79 -16.62
CA GLY A 882 -22.87 -8.61 -15.90
C GLY A 882 -21.35 -8.59 -15.80
N ASP A 883 -20.73 -9.72 -15.43
CA ASP A 883 -19.27 -9.86 -15.38
C ASP A 883 -18.60 -9.73 -16.74
N GLN A 884 -19.17 -10.33 -17.79
CA GLN A 884 -18.63 -10.21 -19.14
C GLN A 884 -18.67 -8.77 -19.65
N PHE A 885 -19.78 -8.08 -19.40
CA PHE A 885 -19.91 -6.67 -19.74
C PHE A 885 -18.93 -5.80 -18.95
N ARG A 886 -18.82 -6.01 -17.63
CA ARG A 886 -17.87 -5.32 -16.75
C ARG A 886 -16.43 -5.50 -17.21
N SER A 887 -16.04 -6.72 -17.59
CA SER A 887 -14.72 -6.99 -18.15
C SER A 887 -14.52 -6.35 -19.52
N ALA A 888 -15.56 -6.27 -20.35
CA ALA A 888 -15.49 -5.62 -21.66
C ALA A 888 -15.34 -4.09 -21.58
N VAL A 889 -15.87 -3.47 -20.52
CA VAL A 889 -15.88 -2.01 -20.31
C VAL A 889 -14.71 -1.52 -19.43
N ASP A 890 -13.79 -2.41 -19.06
CA ASP A 890 -12.75 -2.26 -18.03
C ASP A 890 -13.29 -2.34 -16.59
N SER A 891 -12.84 -3.37 -15.88
CA SER A 891 -13.18 -3.62 -14.48
C SER A 891 -12.64 -2.57 -13.50
N ASN A 892 -11.73 -1.70 -13.92
CA ASN A 892 -11.25 -0.59 -13.09
C ASN A 892 -12.20 0.62 -13.11
N GLU A 893 -13.00 0.78 -14.17
CA GLU A 893 -14.01 1.84 -14.24
C GLU A 893 -15.36 1.33 -13.73
N MET A 894 -15.63 0.04 -13.89
CA MET A 894 -16.77 -0.64 -13.28
C MET A 894 -16.35 -1.54 -12.12
N GLU A 895 -16.31 -0.98 -10.90
CA GLU A 895 -15.75 -1.67 -9.73
C GLU A 895 -16.60 -2.87 -9.26
N SER A 896 -17.92 -2.86 -9.50
CA SER A 896 -18.84 -3.93 -9.09
C SER A 896 -19.98 -4.12 -10.07
N ASN A 897 -20.75 -5.22 -9.92
CA ASN A 897 -22.02 -5.39 -10.65
C ASN A 897 -23.22 -4.80 -9.89
N ILE A 898 -23.02 -4.28 -8.67
CA ILE A 898 -24.08 -3.66 -7.87
C ILE A 898 -24.19 -2.20 -8.30
N MET A 899 -25.20 -1.90 -9.11
CA MET A 899 -25.32 -0.61 -9.75
C MET A 899 -26.75 -0.24 -10.12
N ARG A 900 -26.93 1.05 -10.36
CA ARG A 900 -28.09 1.62 -11.03
C ARG A 900 -27.62 2.30 -12.30
N ILE A 901 -28.27 1.99 -13.41
CA ILE A 901 -27.90 2.51 -14.73
C ILE A 901 -29.00 3.44 -15.19
N GLU A 902 -28.64 4.67 -15.56
CA GLU A 902 -29.56 5.67 -16.10
C GLU A 902 -29.09 6.15 -17.48
N GLU A 903 -29.97 6.17 -18.47
CA GLU A 903 -29.72 6.83 -19.75
C GLU A 903 -29.92 8.35 -19.57
N LYS A 904 -28.90 9.16 -19.90
CA LYS A 904 -29.01 10.63 -19.90
C LYS A 904 -29.90 11.08 -21.07
N GLU A 905 -30.97 11.84 -20.74
CA GLU A 905 -31.93 12.40 -21.71
C GLU A 905 -31.37 13.51 -22.61
#